data_AF-A0A545UWU5-F1
#
_entry.id   AF-A0A545UWU5-F1
#
_cell.length_a   1.000
_cell.length_b   1.000
_cell.length_c   1.000
_cell.angle_alpha   90.00
_cell.angle_beta   90.00
_cell.angle_gamma   90.00
#
_symmetry.space_group_name_H-M   'P 1'
#
loop_
_entity.id
_entity.type
_entity.pdbx_description
1 polymer ?
#
loop_
_entity_poly.entity_id
_entity_poly.type
_entity_poly.pdbx_seq_one_letter_code
_entity_poly.pdbx_strand_id
1 'polypeptide(L)'
;MVSTKLLASETLAFLAFGLSSVVYSAPAAQPDHSVTTQSATKTTATAATLPSDLTTTHEGASHFPTAKSPAWITFEDSEVTGEEAKKDLEHIAGLLGITAEQMTRLKFGSTDPELSGPDNGSSPAGANIALPAGIEIELPGESNSDLGISAVHPIKFSPGDTEDVDIFKKTRYEQDTEKRMRKTQDKKKVLVGLVNGTPYRWQLMGVSGGYMDSLFVQKLPRIIEPGLSVTVHADTQRELTYAEVRYRLLGTTEEMWFVLKISTGYPHQVTVEYGGALETVGRGDEGSRGSVVDLGVDRGVSIPTFALAGVEGRFYANDAPPNWMSSMMQDIGSYTLRDVMLPRSHHSGMYTLRKSEGLGSGANTITQDYSVYDQLKVGGVRVLDCRPVVESNGGIYEAHGTKISGVYHGALGVSHTSMIAQINQFNDDYPGELIIIDVNGQETLDGTKFNRLGAAGFATIVESFKRLKHRAVLVAGEDMSKVALDRILCDGQSAVVVRMEEYNIRDVESWPGAAEGFITAVELPYRKHWSDERNANRMAQDQIDTLKREREDGNASAVYITEFILTQQGLDLISGSRVTDLNRDTWVLLVAALWPNFRGQYYPNWLAMDAIRGSELRGIAMTVNQCFVAKRCDTLNGRVPDAPAVALSEASPGESAFDVVDNTPQADS
;
A
#
# COMPACT_ATOMS: atom_id res chain seq x y z
N MET A 1 14.61 23.08 -56.92
CA MET A 1 15.27 22.06 -57.77
C MET A 1 14.98 20.70 -57.16
N VAL A 2 14.26 19.84 -57.91
CA VAL A 2 14.48 18.38 -58.14
C VAL A 2 14.79 17.51 -56.89
N SER A 3 14.16 16.37 -56.56
CA SER A 3 13.24 15.45 -57.22
C SER A 3 12.58 14.57 -56.14
N THR A 4 11.39 14.09 -56.45
CA THR A 4 10.70 12.92 -55.89
C THR A 4 11.49 11.61 -56.00
N LYS A 5 11.20 10.65 -55.10
CA LYS A 5 10.97 9.23 -55.43
C LYS A 5 10.16 8.49 -54.35
N LEU A 6 9.02 7.96 -54.80
CA LEU A 6 8.18 6.90 -54.20
C LEU A 6 8.71 5.52 -54.62
N LEU A 7 8.44 4.48 -53.82
CA LEU A 7 8.22 3.04 -54.14
C LEU A 7 7.67 2.39 -52.85
N ALA A 8 6.39 2.01 -52.68
CA ALA A 8 5.70 0.79 -53.14
C ALA A 8 6.46 -0.51 -52.75
N SER A 9 6.10 -1.16 -51.64
CA SER A 9 5.10 -2.23 -51.44
C SER A 9 5.59 -3.62 -51.85
N GLU A 10 5.68 -4.57 -50.90
CA GLU A 10 5.43 -6.00 -51.16
C GLU A 10 4.82 -6.70 -49.92
N THR A 11 3.69 -7.33 -50.19
CA THR A 11 2.93 -8.29 -49.39
C THR A 11 3.67 -9.63 -49.38
N LEU A 12 3.64 -10.39 -48.28
CA LEU A 12 3.66 -11.86 -48.38
C LEU A 12 2.88 -12.51 -47.23
N ALA A 13 1.93 -13.36 -47.63
CA ALA A 13 1.13 -14.24 -46.79
C ALA A 13 1.56 -15.70 -46.99
N PHE A 14 0.97 -16.60 -46.19
CA PHE A 14 1.04 -18.08 -46.19
C PHE A 14 2.24 -18.70 -45.44
N LEU A 15 2.11 -19.75 -44.61
CA LEU A 15 1.26 -20.94 -44.72
C LEU A 15 1.01 -21.62 -43.34
N ALA A 16 -0.16 -22.23 -43.23
CA ALA A 16 -0.54 -23.20 -42.19
C ALA A 16 -0.28 -24.64 -42.66
N PHE A 17 0.18 -25.49 -41.74
CA PHE A 17 0.09 -26.96 -41.68
C PHE A 17 0.22 -27.30 -40.18
N GLY A 18 -0.52 -28.18 -39.51
CA GLY A 18 -1.39 -29.27 -39.93
C GLY A 18 -0.86 -30.60 -39.40
N LEU A 19 -1.52 -31.16 -38.36
CA LEU A 19 -1.50 -32.56 -37.86
C LEU A 19 -0.25 -33.00 -37.06
N SER A 20 -0.31 -33.73 -35.94
CA SER A 20 -1.13 -34.92 -35.66
C SER A 20 -1.37 -35.18 -34.16
N SER A 21 -2.50 -35.80 -33.89
CA SER A 21 -2.98 -36.45 -32.67
C SER A 21 -2.10 -37.58 -32.10
N VAL A 22 -2.09 -37.73 -30.77
CA VAL A 22 -1.94 -39.04 -30.10
C VAL A 22 -2.93 -39.15 -28.94
N VAL A 23 -3.75 -40.19 -29.05
CA VAL A 23 -4.70 -40.75 -28.10
C VAL A 23 -3.94 -41.55 -27.04
N TYR A 24 -4.33 -41.50 -25.75
CA TYR A 24 -4.32 -42.70 -24.90
C TYR A 24 -5.27 -42.57 -23.69
N SER A 25 -6.38 -43.29 -23.80
CA SER A 25 -6.98 -44.25 -22.85
C SER A 25 -7.05 -43.94 -21.34
N ALA A 26 -8.30 -43.97 -20.85
CA ALA A 26 -8.68 -44.30 -19.47
C ALA A 26 -8.20 -45.70 -19.05
N PRO A 27 -8.28 -46.01 -17.74
CA PRO A 27 -9.30 -47.00 -17.36
C PRO A 27 -10.09 -46.63 -16.09
N ALA A 28 -11.32 -47.14 -16.07
CA ALA A 28 -12.25 -47.15 -14.96
C ALA A 28 -11.85 -48.18 -13.87
N ALA A 29 -12.20 -47.89 -12.62
CA ALA A 29 -12.63 -48.88 -11.64
C ALA A 29 -13.35 -48.20 -10.46
N GLN A 30 -14.63 -48.48 -10.29
CA GLN A 30 -15.31 -48.44 -8.98
C GLN A 30 -14.84 -49.65 -8.14
N PRO A 31 -15.05 -49.63 -6.81
CA PRO A 31 -16.23 -50.35 -6.34
C PRO A 31 -17.02 -49.61 -5.26
N ASP A 32 -18.31 -49.92 -5.26
CA ASP A 32 -19.27 -49.75 -4.16
C ASP A 32 -18.71 -50.21 -2.81
N HIS A 33 -19.06 -49.47 -1.75
CA HIS A 33 -19.50 -50.08 -0.50
C HIS A 33 -20.46 -49.14 0.24
N SER A 34 -21.74 -49.50 0.20
CA SER A 34 -22.78 -49.08 1.12
C SER A 34 -22.48 -49.59 2.53
N VAL A 35 -22.39 -48.69 3.52
CA VAL A 35 -22.65 -49.06 4.92
C VAL A 35 -23.59 -48.02 5.54
N THR A 36 -24.80 -48.51 5.80
CA THR A 36 -25.83 -47.91 6.63
C THR A 36 -25.40 -47.99 8.10
N THR A 37 -25.37 -46.85 8.80
CA THR A 37 -25.61 -46.84 10.25
C THR A 37 -26.32 -45.56 10.64
N GLN A 38 -27.59 -45.75 11.02
CA GLN A 38 -28.40 -44.81 11.77
C GLN A 38 -27.76 -44.60 13.15
N SER A 39 -27.65 -43.35 13.59
CA SER A 39 -27.81 -43.03 15.01
C SER A 39 -28.41 -41.64 15.12
N ALA A 40 -29.62 -41.64 15.69
CA ALA A 40 -30.40 -40.47 15.99
C ALA A 40 -29.83 -39.76 17.22
N THR A 41 -29.74 -38.42 17.15
CA THR A 41 -29.88 -37.59 18.33
C THR A 41 -30.67 -36.34 17.96
N LYS A 42 -31.90 -36.31 18.47
CA LYS A 42 -32.81 -35.17 18.45
C LYS A 42 -32.19 -34.02 19.25
N THR A 43 -32.07 -32.85 18.62
CA THR A 43 -32.09 -31.59 19.36
C THR A 43 -33.02 -30.63 18.63
N THR A 44 -34.08 -30.27 19.34
CA THR A 44 -35.19 -29.44 18.91
C THR A 44 -34.71 -27.97 18.86
N ALA A 45 -34.75 -27.34 17.69
CA ALA A 45 -34.68 -25.89 17.56
C ALA A 45 -35.85 -25.42 16.68
N THR A 46 -36.69 -24.61 17.30
CA THR A 46 -37.87 -23.93 16.75
C THR A 46 -37.51 -23.05 15.56
N ALA A 47 -38.03 -23.39 14.38
CA ALA A 47 -37.99 -22.55 13.19
C ALA A 47 -39.07 -21.47 13.27
N ALA A 48 -38.65 -20.20 13.20
CA ALA A 48 -39.54 -19.08 12.89
C ALA A 48 -39.66 -18.96 11.37
N THR A 49 -40.88 -19.08 10.87
CA THR A 49 -41.30 -18.87 9.48
C THR A 49 -41.10 -17.41 9.06
N LEU A 50 -40.27 -17.19 8.03
CA LEU A 50 -40.27 -15.97 7.21
C LEU A 50 -41.25 -16.15 6.03
N PRO A 51 -42.10 -15.17 5.72
CA PRO A 51 -42.93 -15.21 4.52
C PRO A 51 -42.10 -14.86 3.29
N SER A 52 -42.06 -15.78 2.34
CA SER A 52 -41.74 -15.56 0.93
C SER A 52 -42.82 -14.67 0.32
N ASP A 53 -42.43 -13.50 -0.19
CA ASP A 53 -42.98 -12.88 -1.41
C ASP A 53 -42.47 -11.45 -1.53
N LEU A 54 -41.37 -11.26 -2.26
CA LEU A 54 -40.97 -9.99 -2.85
C LEU A 54 -40.23 -10.30 -4.16
N THR A 55 -41.01 -10.50 -5.21
CA THR A 55 -40.54 -10.36 -6.59
C THR A 55 -40.26 -8.89 -6.86
N THR A 56 -38.99 -8.49 -6.84
CA THR A 56 -38.54 -7.22 -7.39
C THR A 56 -38.08 -7.42 -8.83
N THR A 57 -38.80 -6.80 -9.75
CA THR A 57 -38.43 -6.63 -11.15
C THR A 57 -37.19 -5.75 -11.25
N HIS A 58 -36.05 -6.33 -11.64
CA HIS A 58 -34.86 -5.59 -12.04
C HIS A 58 -35.03 -5.10 -13.49
N GLU A 59 -35.53 -3.88 -13.66
CA GLU A 59 -35.33 -3.09 -14.87
C GLU A 59 -34.65 -1.77 -14.49
N GLY A 60 -33.47 -1.52 -15.08
CA GLY A 60 -32.76 -0.25 -14.94
C GLY A 60 -31.29 -0.37 -14.53
N ALA A 61 -30.49 -1.18 -15.23
CA ALA A 61 -29.03 -1.04 -15.17
C ALA A 61 -28.64 0.25 -15.94
N SER A 62 -28.65 1.39 -15.26
CA SER A 62 -28.10 2.63 -15.81
C SER A 62 -26.61 2.46 -16.07
N HIS A 63 -26.18 2.67 -17.31
CA HIS A 63 -24.77 2.86 -17.66
C HIS A 63 -24.23 4.05 -16.87
N PHE A 64 -23.44 3.78 -15.84
CA PHE A 64 -22.67 4.80 -15.15
C PHE A 64 -21.38 5.07 -15.92
N PRO A 65 -20.96 6.33 -16.09
CA PRO A 65 -19.71 6.65 -16.75
C PRO A 65 -18.56 6.03 -15.97
N THR A 66 -17.77 5.18 -16.62
CA THR A 66 -16.43 4.82 -16.14
C THR A 66 -15.66 6.12 -15.96
N ALA A 67 -15.22 6.41 -14.73
CA ALA A 67 -14.37 7.55 -14.45
C ALA A 67 -13.10 7.40 -15.29
N LYS A 68 -12.96 8.21 -16.34
CA LYS A 68 -11.69 8.34 -17.06
C LYS A 68 -10.71 9.04 -16.12
N SER A 69 -9.50 8.49 -15.98
CA SER A 69 -8.41 9.16 -15.27
C SER A 69 -8.30 10.63 -15.75
N PRO A 70 -8.10 11.60 -14.85
CA PRO A 70 -8.04 13.00 -15.23
C PRO A 70 -6.98 13.23 -16.32
N ALA A 71 -7.35 13.95 -17.39
CA ALA A 71 -6.49 14.16 -18.57
C ALA A 71 -5.16 14.90 -18.27
N TRP A 72 -4.99 15.47 -17.08
CA TRP A 72 -3.76 16.14 -16.66
C TRP A 72 -2.77 15.22 -15.94
N ILE A 73 -3.14 13.96 -15.67
CA ILE A 73 -2.19 12.94 -15.19
C ILE A 73 -1.42 12.40 -16.40
N THR A 74 -0.54 13.24 -16.95
CA THR A 74 0.49 12.82 -17.90
C THR A 74 1.81 12.86 -17.15
N PHE A 75 2.28 11.70 -16.72
CA PHE A 75 3.65 11.57 -16.23
C PHE A 75 4.56 11.58 -17.46
N GLU A 76 5.41 12.60 -17.58
CA GLU A 76 6.46 12.60 -18.59
C GLU A 76 7.45 11.49 -18.22
N ASP A 77 7.52 10.45 -19.05
CA ASP A 77 8.65 9.52 -19.02
C ASP A 77 9.89 10.35 -19.34
N SER A 78 10.75 10.60 -18.36
CA SER A 78 12.06 11.20 -18.62
C SER A 78 12.87 10.17 -19.42
N GLU A 79 12.82 10.25 -20.74
CA GLU A 79 13.73 9.51 -21.61
C GLU A 79 15.15 9.98 -21.28
N VAL A 80 15.93 9.13 -20.60
CA VAL A 80 17.37 9.33 -20.48
C VAL A 80 17.93 9.35 -21.89
N THR A 81 18.60 10.43 -22.26
CA THR A 81 19.18 10.58 -23.60
C THR A 81 20.15 9.43 -23.88
N GLY A 82 20.19 8.95 -25.13
CA GLY A 82 20.91 7.72 -25.48
C GLY A 82 22.41 7.70 -25.19
N GLU A 83 23.04 8.86 -24.98
CA GLU A 83 24.48 8.96 -24.72
C GLU A 83 24.83 8.85 -23.22
N GLU A 84 24.01 9.41 -22.33
CA GLU A 84 24.15 9.22 -20.87
C GLU A 84 23.78 7.78 -20.49
N ALA A 85 22.67 7.26 -21.03
CA ALA A 85 22.27 5.87 -20.82
C ALA A 85 23.35 4.88 -21.25
N LYS A 86 24.08 5.18 -22.35
CA LYS A 86 25.18 4.35 -22.83
C LYS A 86 26.40 4.39 -21.89
N LYS A 87 26.78 5.56 -21.37
CA LYS A 87 27.89 5.69 -20.40
C LYS A 87 27.57 4.98 -19.08
N ASP A 88 26.35 5.12 -18.58
CA ASP A 88 25.90 4.41 -17.38
C ASP A 88 25.92 2.90 -17.60
N LEU A 89 25.38 2.45 -18.74
CA LEU A 89 25.40 1.04 -19.13
C LEU A 89 26.83 0.49 -19.24
N GLU A 90 27.77 1.22 -19.83
CA GLU A 90 29.19 0.83 -19.92
C GLU A 90 29.86 0.79 -18.54
N HIS A 91 29.60 1.79 -17.69
CA HIS A 91 30.14 1.82 -16.33
C HIS A 91 29.63 0.64 -15.50
N ILE A 92 28.33 0.38 -15.56
CA ILE A 92 27.68 -0.71 -14.83
C ILE A 92 28.13 -2.07 -15.34
N ALA A 93 28.23 -2.23 -16.66
CA ALA A 93 28.77 -3.44 -17.24
C ALA A 93 30.19 -3.70 -16.73
N GLY A 94 31.02 -2.64 -16.64
CA GLY A 94 32.33 -2.70 -16.00
C GLY A 94 32.29 -3.14 -14.53
N LEU A 95 31.34 -2.65 -13.72
CA LEU A 95 31.16 -3.09 -12.33
C LEU A 95 30.77 -4.57 -12.22
N LEU A 96 30.04 -5.08 -13.20
CA LEU A 96 29.60 -6.47 -13.27
C LEU A 96 30.59 -7.40 -14.00
N GLY A 97 31.72 -6.87 -14.48
CA GLY A 97 32.71 -7.64 -15.24
C GLY A 97 32.20 -8.12 -16.61
N ILE A 98 31.23 -7.42 -17.20
CA ILE A 98 30.64 -7.73 -18.50
C ILE A 98 30.71 -6.50 -19.44
N THR A 99 30.36 -6.67 -20.72
CA THR A 99 30.29 -5.56 -21.68
C THR A 99 28.92 -4.89 -21.67
N ALA A 100 28.84 -3.62 -22.09
CA ALA A 100 27.55 -2.92 -22.24
C ALA A 100 26.59 -3.70 -23.16
N GLU A 101 27.11 -4.37 -24.18
CA GLU A 101 26.31 -5.21 -25.07
C GLU A 101 25.79 -6.47 -24.35
N GLN A 102 26.60 -7.13 -23.53
CA GLN A 102 26.14 -8.22 -22.65
C GLN A 102 25.11 -7.72 -21.64
N MET A 103 25.28 -6.50 -21.11
CA MET A 103 24.36 -5.85 -20.19
C MET A 103 23.00 -5.54 -20.84
N THR A 104 22.96 -5.11 -22.12
CA THR A 104 21.67 -4.97 -22.85
C THR A 104 20.97 -6.29 -23.12
N ARG A 105 21.72 -7.40 -23.13
CA ARG A 105 21.20 -8.77 -23.34
C ARG A 105 20.85 -9.47 -22.04
N LEU A 106 21.35 -8.97 -20.90
CA LEU A 106 20.84 -9.32 -19.57
C LEU A 106 19.40 -8.83 -19.51
N LYS A 107 18.47 -9.75 -19.76
CA LYS A 107 17.12 -9.57 -19.25
C LYS A 107 17.24 -9.63 -17.74
N PHE A 108 17.17 -8.48 -17.08
CA PHE A 108 16.65 -8.42 -15.70
C PHE A 108 15.21 -8.92 -15.81
N GLY A 109 15.02 -10.24 -15.85
CA GLY A 109 13.70 -10.84 -15.63
C GLY A 109 13.22 -10.35 -14.28
N SER A 110 11.92 -10.04 -14.17
CA SER A 110 11.18 -9.61 -12.97
C SER A 110 12.02 -9.64 -11.69
N THR A 111 12.37 -8.45 -11.19
CA THR A 111 13.36 -8.25 -10.14
C THR A 111 12.99 -8.87 -8.80
N ASP A 112 11.73 -9.24 -8.62
CA ASP A 112 11.23 -10.01 -7.49
C ASP A 112 10.63 -11.33 -8.03
N PRO A 113 11.36 -12.46 -7.97
CA PRO A 113 10.89 -13.75 -8.48
C PRO A 113 9.68 -14.30 -7.70
N GLU A 114 9.32 -13.70 -6.57
CA GLU A 114 8.27 -14.19 -5.71
C GLU A 114 6.87 -13.67 -6.05
N LEU A 115 6.85 -12.49 -6.62
CA LEU A 115 5.62 -11.79 -6.92
C LEU A 115 4.92 -12.34 -8.18
N SER A 116 5.53 -13.34 -8.84
CA SER A 116 4.93 -14.17 -9.89
C SER A 116 4.03 -15.32 -9.38
N GLY A 117 3.99 -15.56 -8.06
CA GLY A 117 3.02 -16.43 -7.35
C GLY A 117 2.90 -17.90 -7.81
N PRO A 118 3.18 -18.91 -6.97
CA PRO A 118 2.61 -20.24 -7.17
C PRO A 118 1.13 -20.26 -6.75
N ASP A 119 0.26 -20.86 -7.57
CA ASP A 119 -1.09 -21.25 -7.14
C ASP A 119 -0.99 -22.15 -5.90
N ASN A 120 -1.71 -21.78 -4.83
CA ASN A 120 -2.14 -22.67 -3.74
C ASN A 120 -1.10 -23.68 -3.19
N GLY A 121 -0.04 -23.20 -2.55
CA GLY A 121 0.76 -24.04 -1.63
C GLY A 121 1.75 -25.02 -2.26
N SER A 122 1.97 -24.95 -3.58
CA SER A 122 3.11 -25.62 -4.23
C SER A 122 4.40 -24.82 -4.10
N SER A 123 5.54 -25.50 -3.85
CA SER A 123 6.87 -24.88 -3.92
C SER A 123 7.12 -24.40 -5.36
N PRO A 124 7.45 -23.11 -5.58
CA PRO A 124 7.90 -22.67 -6.89
C PRO A 124 9.28 -23.29 -7.18
N ALA A 125 9.53 -23.62 -8.44
CA ALA A 125 10.88 -23.95 -8.90
C ALA A 125 11.71 -22.66 -8.83
N GLY A 126 12.84 -22.68 -8.09
CA GLY A 126 13.67 -21.51 -7.89
C GLY A 126 14.01 -20.83 -9.23
N ALA A 127 13.62 -19.56 -9.38
CA ALA A 127 13.91 -18.78 -10.57
C ALA A 127 15.38 -18.37 -10.55
N ASN A 128 16.20 -19.08 -11.33
CA ASN A 128 17.50 -18.54 -11.74
C ASN A 128 17.28 -17.75 -13.04
N ILE A 129 17.68 -16.48 -13.07
CA ILE A 129 17.80 -15.75 -14.34
C ILE A 129 18.92 -16.43 -15.14
N ALA A 130 18.54 -17.13 -16.21
CA ALA A 130 19.48 -17.78 -17.11
C ALA A 130 20.21 -16.71 -17.94
N LEU A 131 21.54 -16.74 -17.93
CA LEU A 131 22.34 -15.97 -18.86
C LEU A 131 22.06 -16.45 -20.30
N PRO A 132 22.01 -15.55 -21.30
CA PRO A 132 22.08 -15.93 -22.70
C PRO A 132 23.28 -16.87 -22.94
N ALA A 133 23.08 -17.92 -23.75
CA ALA A 133 24.15 -18.85 -24.10
C ALA A 133 25.38 -18.09 -24.66
N GLY A 134 26.56 -18.33 -24.09
CA GLY A 134 27.83 -17.71 -24.52
C GLY A 134 28.34 -16.55 -23.66
N ILE A 135 27.75 -16.28 -22.49
CA ILE A 135 28.28 -15.33 -21.50
C ILE A 135 28.92 -16.13 -20.35
N GLU A 136 30.25 -16.21 -20.32
CA GLU A 136 31.02 -16.64 -19.15
C GLU A 136 31.42 -15.40 -18.35
N ILE A 137 31.00 -15.34 -17.08
CA ILE A 137 31.43 -14.29 -16.14
C ILE A 137 32.62 -14.86 -15.37
N GLU A 138 33.83 -14.38 -15.67
CA GLU A 138 34.98 -14.61 -14.79
C GLU A 138 34.78 -13.76 -13.53
N LEU A 139 34.38 -14.41 -12.44
CA LEU A 139 34.39 -13.78 -11.13
C LEU A 139 35.85 -13.52 -10.74
N PRO A 140 36.24 -12.29 -10.37
CA PRO A 140 37.57 -12.05 -9.84
C PRO A 140 37.73 -12.87 -8.57
N GLY A 141 38.69 -13.80 -8.59
CA GLY A 141 39.04 -14.60 -7.42
C GLY A 141 39.38 -13.70 -6.23
N GLU A 142 39.07 -14.19 -5.02
CA GLU A 142 39.31 -13.55 -3.73
C GLU A 142 40.81 -13.24 -3.50
N SER A 143 41.34 -12.20 -4.14
CA SER A 143 42.54 -11.48 -3.72
C SER A 143 42.80 -10.30 -4.67
N ASN A 144 42.35 -9.10 -4.31
CA ASN A 144 43.12 -7.85 -4.40
C ASN A 144 42.21 -6.65 -4.13
N SER A 145 42.54 -5.92 -3.07
CA SER A 145 41.84 -4.76 -2.52
C SER A 145 42.16 -3.43 -3.23
N ASP A 146 42.42 -3.41 -4.54
CA ASP A 146 42.92 -2.22 -5.24
C ASP A 146 42.20 -1.93 -6.58
N LEU A 147 40.87 -2.06 -6.61
CA LEU A 147 40.06 -1.37 -7.61
C LEU A 147 39.64 -0.02 -7.03
N GLY A 148 40.35 1.03 -7.46
CA GLY A 148 40.07 2.43 -7.16
C GLY A 148 38.76 2.92 -7.76
N ILE A 149 37.64 2.34 -7.29
CA ILE A 149 36.30 2.85 -7.51
C ILE A 149 36.19 4.11 -6.65
N SER A 150 36.18 5.28 -7.27
CA SER A 150 35.79 6.51 -6.60
C SER A 150 34.29 6.40 -6.29
N ALA A 151 34.03 5.81 -5.14
CA ALA A 151 32.72 5.69 -4.55
C ALA A 151 32.09 7.10 -4.44
N VAL A 152 30.85 7.22 -4.90
CA VAL A 152 29.86 8.09 -4.25
C VAL A 152 30.05 7.86 -2.75
N HIS A 153 30.52 8.89 -2.03
CA HIS A 153 31.12 8.78 -0.70
C HIS A 153 30.63 7.57 0.11
N PRO A 154 31.47 6.54 0.34
CA PRO A 154 31.12 5.47 1.25
C PRO A 154 30.97 6.14 2.61
N ILE A 155 29.75 6.16 3.12
CA ILE A 155 29.50 6.44 4.53
C ILE A 155 30.31 5.37 5.28
N LYS A 156 31.44 5.77 5.86
CA LYS A 156 32.21 4.89 6.73
C LYS A 156 31.32 4.47 7.88
N PHE A 157 30.88 3.22 7.87
CA PHE A 157 30.31 2.58 9.05
C PHE A 157 31.46 2.29 10.01
N SER A 158 31.40 2.87 11.21
CA SER A 158 32.24 2.44 12.31
C SER A 158 31.72 1.07 12.76
N PRO A 159 32.52 -0.01 12.70
CA PRO A 159 32.15 -1.30 13.27
C PRO A 159 32.25 -1.14 14.80
N GLY A 160 31.15 -0.75 15.43
CA GLY A 160 31.10 -0.45 16.86
C GLY A 160 29.72 -0.08 17.42
N ASP A 161 28.70 0.12 16.59
CA ASP A 161 27.32 0.34 17.07
C ASP A 161 26.64 -0.98 17.46
N THR A 162 27.25 -1.70 18.41
CA THR A 162 26.61 -2.80 19.13
C THR A 162 26.05 -2.24 20.44
N GLU A 163 24.73 -2.37 20.60
CA GLU A 163 24.03 -2.44 21.91
C GLU A 163 24.07 -1.17 22.80
N ASP A 164 23.29 -0.15 22.41
CA ASP A 164 22.56 0.83 23.27
C ASP A 164 22.13 2.08 22.47
N VAL A 165 21.92 1.93 21.15
CA VAL A 165 21.27 2.97 20.37
C VAL A 165 19.79 2.93 20.73
N ASP A 166 19.30 4.02 21.35
CA ASP A 166 17.88 4.26 21.58
C ASP A 166 17.10 3.87 20.32
N ILE A 167 16.38 2.74 20.40
CA ILE A 167 15.68 2.10 19.27
C ILE A 167 14.58 2.99 18.69
N PHE A 168 14.17 4.03 19.43
CA PHE A 168 13.19 5.03 19.03
C PHE A 168 13.82 6.33 18.56
N LYS A 169 15.14 6.46 18.63
CA LYS A 169 15.83 7.56 18.00
C LYS A 169 15.76 7.40 16.49
N LYS A 170 15.27 8.44 15.82
CA LYS A 170 15.26 8.53 14.35
C LYS A 170 16.63 8.12 13.80
N THR A 171 16.61 7.15 12.91
CA THR A 171 17.79 6.69 12.18
C THR A 171 18.34 7.82 11.32
N ARG A 172 19.61 7.67 10.89
CA ARG A 172 20.19 8.60 9.92
C ARG A 172 19.38 8.65 8.63
N TYR A 173 18.81 7.53 8.19
CA TYR A 173 17.97 7.46 6.99
C TYR A 173 16.68 8.25 7.16
N GLU A 174 16.01 8.13 8.29
CA GLU A 174 14.82 8.94 8.59
C GLU A 174 15.16 10.44 8.59
N GLN A 175 16.26 10.84 9.24
CA GLN A 175 16.69 12.25 9.29
C GLN A 175 17.07 12.79 7.90
N ASP A 176 17.84 12.03 7.14
CA ASP A 176 18.25 12.39 5.78
C ASP A 176 17.03 12.46 4.85
N THR A 177 16.06 11.59 5.06
CA THR A 177 14.78 11.55 4.35
C THR A 177 13.94 12.79 4.66
N GLU A 178 13.75 13.16 5.93
CA GLU A 178 13.06 14.40 6.32
C GLU A 178 13.73 15.63 5.74
N LYS A 179 15.07 15.73 5.83
CA LYS A 179 15.83 16.85 5.26
C LYS A 179 15.66 16.96 3.75
N ARG A 180 15.69 15.82 3.07
CA ARG A 180 15.51 15.72 1.61
C ARG A 180 14.10 16.11 1.20
N MET A 181 13.10 15.59 1.89
CA MET A 181 11.68 15.88 1.63
C MET A 181 11.38 17.35 1.78
N ARG A 182 11.83 17.98 2.89
CA ARG A 182 11.76 19.43 3.09
C ARG A 182 12.35 20.17 1.88
N LYS A 183 13.60 19.85 1.51
CA LYS A 183 14.26 20.47 0.35
C LYS A 183 13.51 20.26 -0.99
N THR A 184 12.88 19.11 -1.18
CA THR A 184 12.11 18.81 -2.41
C THR A 184 10.78 19.56 -2.43
N GLN A 185 10.13 19.71 -1.28
CA GLN A 185 8.88 20.46 -1.14
C GLN A 185 9.09 21.96 -1.33
N ASP A 186 10.23 22.50 -0.90
CA ASP A 186 10.61 23.92 -1.10
C ASP A 186 10.69 24.33 -2.59
N LYS A 187 10.73 23.35 -3.51
CA LYS A 187 10.97 23.57 -4.94
C LYS A 187 9.86 23.08 -5.85
N LYS A 188 8.80 22.47 -5.31
CA LYS A 188 7.75 21.81 -6.09
C LYS A 188 6.37 22.30 -5.70
N LYS A 189 5.44 22.18 -6.64
CA LYS A 189 4.00 22.33 -6.40
C LYS A 189 3.55 21.26 -5.39
N VAL A 190 2.70 21.63 -4.44
CA VAL A 190 2.00 20.68 -3.59
C VAL A 190 0.75 20.21 -4.33
N LEU A 191 0.52 18.90 -4.37
CA LEU A 191 -0.75 18.34 -4.84
C LEU A 191 -1.59 18.02 -3.61
N VAL A 192 -2.82 18.51 -3.51
CA VAL A 192 -3.71 18.24 -2.37
C VAL A 192 -4.84 17.32 -2.80
N GLY A 193 -5.16 16.34 -1.96
CA GLY A 193 -6.29 15.43 -2.13
C GLY A 193 -7.47 15.77 -1.21
N LEU A 194 -8.70 15.61 -1.71
CA LEU A 194 -9.94 15.65 -0.93
C LEU A 194 -10.75 14.40 -1.26
N VAL A 195 -11.24 13.70 -0.24
CA VAL A 195 -12.08 12.49 -0.38
C VAL A 195 -13.37 12.68 0.39
N ASN A 196 -14.48 12.80 -0.33
CA ASN A 196 -15.81 12.89 0.26
C ASN A 196 -16.37 11.49 0.51
N GLY A 197 -16.15 10.95 1.70
CA GLY A 197 -16.75 9.71 2.21
C GLY A 197 -18.04 9.95 3.00
N THR A 198 -18.72 11.09 2.84
CA THR A 198 -19.95 11.40 3.58
C THR A 198 -21.16 11.36 2.65
N PRO A 199 -22.40 11.25 3.16
CA PRO A 199 -23.59 11.38 2.32
C PRO A 199 -23.89 12.83 1.94
N TYR A 200 -23.11 13.79 2.45
CA TYR A 200 -23.33 15.22 2.24
C TYR A 200 -22.54 15.71 1.04
N ARG A 201 -23.16 16.58 0.24
CA ARG A 201 -22.44 17.31 -0.81
C ARG A 201 -21.55 18.36 -0.17
N TRP A 202 -20.29 18.44 -0.57
CA TRP A 202 -19.41 19.49 -0.09
C TRP A 202 -19.46 20.67 -1.03
N GLN A 203 -19.97 21.80 -0.58
CA GLN A 203 -20.08 23.01 -1.37
C GLN A 203 -18.94 23.97 -1.05
N LEU A 204 -18.21 24.38 -2.08
CA LEU A 204 -17.18 25.41 -1.98
C LEU A 204 -17.83 26.74 -1.57
N MET A 205 -17.44 27.27 -0.42
CA MET A 205 -17.92 28.56 0.08
C MET A 205 -17.04 29.71 -0.38
N GLY A 206 -15.74 29.46 -0.52
CA GLY A 206 -14.78 30.48 -0.90
C GLY A 206 -13.35 29.96 -0.90
N VAL A 207 -12.52 30.69 -1.64
CA VAL A 207 -11.08 30.52 -1.65
C VAL A 207 -10.47 31.89 -1.39
N SER A 208 -9.59 31.97 -0.40
CA SER A 208 -8.73 33.14 -0.18
C SER A 208 -7.28 32.69 -0.27
N GLY A 209 -6.36 33.61 -0.57
CA GLY A 209 -4.96 33.27 -0.69
C GLY A 209 -4.13 34.42 -1.22
N GLY A 210 -2.81 34.29 -1.06
CA GLY A 210 -1.83 35.21 -1.61
C GLY A 210 -0.77 34.42 -2.37
N TYR A 211 -0.37 34.94 -3.53
CA TYR A 211 0.61 34.30 -4.42
C TYR A 211 0.26 32.90 -4.92
N MET A 212 -0.98 32.44 -4.68
CA MET A 212 -1.52 31.21 -5.23
C MET A 212 -1.95 31.44 -6.69
N ASP A 213 -1.62 30.50 -7.57
CA ASP A 213 -2.02 30.58 -8.98
C ASP A 213 -3.55 30.50 -9.14
N SER A 214 -4.10 31.32 -10.04
CA SER A 214 -5.52 31.31 -10.39
C SER A 214 -6.02 29.93 -10.88
N LEU A 215 -5.14 29.11 -11.47
CA LEU A 215 -5.50 27.75 -11.90
C LEU A 215 -5.83 26.83 -10.71
N PHE A 216 -5.25 27.06 -9.53
CA PHE A 216 -5.62 26.31 -8.32
C PHE A 216 -7.10 26.54 -7.99
N VAL A 217 -7.52 27.82 -7.96
CA VAL A 217 -8.91 28.21 -7.69
C VAL A 217 -9.87 27.66 -8.75
N GLN A 218 -9.50 27.76 -10.04
CA GLN A 218 -10.33 27.28 -11.14
C GLN A 218 -10.51 25.75 -11.16
N LYS A 219 -9.55 24.99 -10.63
CA LYS A 219 -9.60 23.52 -10.58
C LYS A 219 -10.33 22.97 -9.35
N LEU A 220 -10.59 23.81 -8.34
CA LEU A 220 -11.41 23.40 -7.20
C LEU A 220 -12.88 23.32 -7.63
N PRO A 221 -13.54 22.17 -7.49
CA PRO A 221 -14.93 22.04 -7.89
C PRO A 221 -15.85 22.78 -6.92
N ARG A 222 -16.91 23.39 -7.45
CA ARG A 222 -17.93 24.07 -6.63
C ARG A 222 -18.68 23.10 -5.72
N ILE A 223 -18.81 21.84 -6.14
CA ILE A 223 -19.47 20.75 -5.42
C ILE A 223 -18.58 19.50 -5.51
N ILE A 224 -18.33 18.85 -4.39
CA ILE A 224 -17.80 17.48 -4.35
C ILE A 224 -18.93 16.56 -3.91
N GLU A 225 -19.39 15.70 -4.81
CA GLU A 225 -20.49 14.78 -4.56
C GLU A 225 -20.07 13.65 -3.59
N PRO A 226 -21.03 13.04 -2.86
CA PRO A 226 -20.80 11.85 -2.06
C PRO A 226 -20.04 10.76 -2.82
N GLY A 227 -18.99 10.24 -2.20
CA GLY A 227 -18.12 9.22 -2.75
C GLY A 227 -17.08 9.75 -3.74
N LEU A 228 -17.09 11.01 -4.15
CA LEU A 228 -16.07 11.51 -5.09
C LEU A 228 -14.79 11.95 -4.38
N SER A 229 -13.70 11.92 -5.13
CA SER A 229 -12.40 12.47 -4.73
C SER A 229 -11.93 13.52 -5.72
N VAL A 230 -11.06 14.40 -5.25
CA VAL A 230 -10.48 15.50 -6.03
C VAL A 230 -9.01 15.60 -5.69
N THR A 231 -8.18 15.84 -6.70
CA THR A 231 -6.76 16.17 -6.52
C THR A 231 -6.42 17.45 -7.27
N VAL A 232 -5.84 18.45 -6.60
CA VAL A 232 -5.54 19.77 -7.18
C VAL A 232 -4.11 20.20 -6.88
N HIS A 233 -3.40 20.71 -7.89
CA HIS A 233 -2.07 21.29 -7.72
C HIS A 233 -2.16 22.73 -7.21
N ALA A 234 -1.54 22.98 -6.05
CA ALA A 234 -1.25 24.30 -5.52
C ALA A 234 0.18 24.71 -5.89
N ASP A 235 0.34 25.90 -6.48
CA ASP A 235 1.65 26.42 -6.85
C ASP A 235 2.34 27.07 -5.64
N THR A 236 3.21 26.28 -5.00
CA THR A 236 3.91 26.59 -3.75
C THR A 236 5.39 26.94 -3.98
N GLN A 237 5.72 27.54 -5.13
CA GLN A 237 7.10 27.94 -5.45
C GLN A 237 7.59 29.18 -4.69
N ARG A 238 6.71 29.88 -3.96
CA ARG A 238 7.06 31.08 -3.20
C ARG A 238 6.77 30.83 -1.72
N GLU A 239 7.71 31.18 -0.86
CA GLU A 239 7.59 31.01 0.59
C GLU A 239 6.35 31.71 1.16
N LEU A 240 5.99 32.86 0.58
CA LEU A 240 4.81 33.64 0.98
C LEU A 240 3.49 33.12 0.39
N THR A 241 3.51 32.04 -0.40
CA THR A 241 2.28 31.43 -0.90
C THR A 241 1.45 30.89 0.27
N TYR A 242 0.17 31.23 0.27
CA TYR A 242 -0.82 30.64 1.15
C TYR A 242 -2.18 30.55 0.46
N ALA A 243 -3.02 29.65 0.94
CA ALA A 243 -4.42 29.57 0.54
C ALA A 243 -5.29 29.02 1.67
N GLU A 244 -6.54 29.45 1.72
CA GLU A 244 -7.60 28.87 2.54
C GLU A 244 -8.77 28.51 1.63
N VAL A 245 -9.18 27.25 1.66
CA VAL A 245 -10.28 26.71 0.85
C VAL A 245 -11.34 26.19 1.80
N ARG A 246 -12.53 26.80 1.78
CA ARG A 246 -13.62 26.44 2.69
C ARG A 246 -14.71 25.66 1.97
N TYR A 247 -15.06 24.50 2.52
CA TYR A 247 -16.22 23.71 2.08
C TYR A 247 -17.22 23.56 3.23
N ARG A 248 -18.51 23.69 2.92
CA ARG A 248 -19.62 23.31 3.83
C ARG A 248 -20.26 22.00 3.41
N LEU A 249 -20.78 21.26 4.38
CA LEU A 249 -21.54 20.03 4.17
C LEU A 249 -23.02 20.38 4.01
N LEU A 250 -23.60 20.09 2.85
CA LEU A 250 -25.01 20.35 2.58
C LEU A 250 -25.89 19.18 3.03
N GLY A 251 -27.01 19.50 3.68
CA GLY A 251 -27.97 18.52 4.20
C GLY A 251 -27.72 18.12 5.64
N THR A 252 -26.82 18.81 6.35
CA THR A 252 -26.63 18.65 7.79
C THR A 252 -27.67 19.40 8.60
N THR A 253 -28.00 18.94 9.82
CA THR A 253 -28.99 19.60 10.70
C THR A 253 -28.50 20.94 11.25
N GLU A 254 -27.21 21.02 11.59
CA GLU A 254 -26.50 22.24 11.93
C GLU A 254 -25.44 22.54 10.86
N GLU A 255 -25.06 23.81 10.70
CA GLU A 255 -24.03 24.18 9.73
C GLU A 255 -22.70 23.53 10.10
N MET A 256 -22.12 22.79 9.15
CA MET A 256 -20.83 22.13 9.30
C MET A 256 -19.94 22.50 8.12
N TRP A 257 -18.68 22.84 8.39
CA TRP A 257 -17.71 23.18 7.36
C TRP A 257 -16.29 22.82 7.80
N PHE A 258 -15.38 22.75 6.84
CA PHE A 258 -13.95 22.67 7.10
C PHE A 258 -13.19 23.66 6.21
N VAL A 259 -11.99 24.07 6.65
CA VAL A 259 -11.07 24.91 5.87
C VAL A 259 -9.77 24.17 5.67
N LEU A 260 -9.46 23.84 4.42
CA LEU A 260 -8.12 23.41 4.03
C LEU A 260 -7.21 24.64 3.96
N LYS A 261 -6.13 24.66 4.73
CA LYS A 261 -5.16 25.75 4.76
C LYS A 261 -3.81 25.28 4.24
N ILE A 262 -3.27 26.00 3.27
CA ILE A 262 -1.87 25.94 2.86
C ILE A 262 -1.17 27.16 3.47
N SER A 263 -0.29 26.93 4.44
CA SER A 263 0.38 28.02 5.18
C SER A 263 1.65 28.50 4.47
N THR A 264 2.05 29.75 4.73
CA THR A 264 3.34 30.27 4.31
C THR A 264 4.51 29.53 4.97
N GLY A 265 5.66 29.53 4.32
CA GLY A 265 6.89 28.93 4.82
C GLY A 265 7.34 27.71 4.03
N TYR A 266 8.50 27.19 4.40
CA TYR A 266 9.12 26.04 3.75
C TYR A 266 9.49 24.94 4.77
N PRO A 267 8.95 23.72 4.61
CA PRO A 267 7.90 23.33 3.67
C PRO A 267 6.56 24.01 3.99
N HIS A 268 5.70 24.20 2.98
CA HIS A 268 4.35 24.72 3.17
C HIS A 268 3.50 23.70 3.94
N GLN A 269 3.04 24.06 5.14
CA GLN A 269 2.13 23.18 5.88
C GLN A 269 0.77 23.11 5.21
N VAL A 270 0.17 21.92 5.22
CA VAL A 270 -1.22 21.73 4.79
C VAL A 270 -2.01 21.19 5.96
N THR A 271 -3.00 21.95 6.39
CA THR A 271 -3.83 21.62 7.55
C THR A 271 -5.31 21.72 7.21
N VAL A 272 -6.18 21.13 8.04
CA VAL A 272 -7.63 21.25 7.94
C VAL A 272 -8.19 21.71 9.27
N GLU A 273 -8.90 22.83 9.27
CA GLU A 273 -9.62 23.33 10.44
C GLU A 273 -11.09 22.92 10.37
N TYR A 274 -11.64 22.39 11.48
CA TYR A 274 -13.06 22.07 11.60
C TYR A 274 -13.87 23.25 12.11
N GLY A 275 -15.07 23.42 11.57
CA GLY A 275 -15.93 24.54 11.94
C GLY A 275 -17.42 24.28 11.85
N GLY A 276 -18.18 25.24 12.39
CA GLY A 276 -19.60 25.03 12.63
C GLY A 276 -19.80 23.97 13.73
N ALA A 277 -20.64 22.99 13.48
CA ALA A 277 -20.86 21.83 14.35
C ALA A 277 -20.04 20.59 13.96
N LEU A 278 -19.06 20.72 13.05
CA LEU A 278 -18.25 19.59 12.58
C LEU A 278 -17.33 19.10 13.72
N GLU A 279 -17.52 17.85 14.12
CA GLU A 279 -16.69 17.11 15.07
C GLU A 279 -16.46 15.69 14.55
N THR A 280 -15.32 15.10 14.90
CA THR A 280 -14.94 13.74 14.53
C THR A 280 -14.71 12.89 15.78
N VAL A 281 -14.51 11.58 15.61
CA VAL A 281 -14.05 10.69 16.68
C VAL A 281 -12.56 10.84 17.02
N GLY A 282 -11.91 11.93 16.58
CA GLY A 282 -10.50 12.21 16.79
C GLY A 282 -10.07 12.17 18.25
N ARG A 283 -8.75 12.14 18.49
CA ARG A 283 -8.22 11.96 19.85
C ARG A 283 -8.42 13.21 20.71
N GLY A 284 -9.36 13.17 21.66
CA GLY A 284 -9.58 14.26 22.60
C GLY A 284 -9.98 15.55 21.88
N ASP A 285 -9.25 16.64 22.12
CA ASP A 285 -9.53 17.93 21.50
C ASP A 285 -9.22 17.96 19.99
N GLU A 286 -8.48 16.98 19.44
CA GLU A 286 -8.12 16.93 18.01
C GLU A 286 -9.33 16.73 17.10
N GLY A 287 -10.40 16.07 17.58
CA GLY A 287 -11.65 15.90 16.84
C GLY A 287 -12.72 16.94 17.15
N SER A 288 -12.43 17.89 18.03
CA SER A 288 -13.42 18.87 18.48
C SER A 288 -13.57 20.03 17.50
N ARG A 289 -14.68 20.76 17.61
CA ARG A 289 -14.89 21.99 16.83
C ARG A 289 -13.72 22.95 16.98
N GLY A 290 -13.23 23.49 15.86
CA GLY A 290 -12.12 24.44 15.83
C GLY A 290 -10.74 23.79 15.91
N SER A 291 -10.68 22.45 15.99
CA SER A 291 -9.41 21.75 15.92
C SER A 291 -8.78 21.90 14.54
N VAL A 292 -7.46 21.74 14.50
CA VAL A 292 -6.65 21.82 13.28
C VAL A 292 -5.88 20.52 13.12
N VAL A 293 -6.10 19.87 11.98
CA VAL A 293 -5.49 18.59 11.63
C VAL A 293 -4.34 18.83 10.67
N ASP A 294 -3.15 18.34 11.01
CA ASP A 294 -1.98 18.37 10.13
C ASP A 294 -2.01 17.17 9.17
N LEU A 295 -1.84 17.44 7.87
CA LEU A 295 -1.76 16.43 6.83
C LEU A 295 -0.30 16.00 6.53
N GLY A 296 0.66 16.35 7.38
CA GLY A 296 1.98 15.71 7.47
C GLY A 296 2.94 16.08 6.35
N VAL A 297 2.83 17.28 5.77
CA VAL A 297 3.75 17.72 4.72
C VAL A 297 5.20 17.68 5.19
N ASP A 298 5.48 18.11 6.42
CA ASP A 298 6.82 18.10 6.99
C ASP A 298 7.42 16.69 7.18
N ARG A 299 6.58 15.66 7.14
CA ARG A 299 6.94 14.23 7.08
C ARG A 299 7.13 13.72 5.64
N GLY A 300 7.14 14.62 4.66
CA GLY A 300 7.35 14.30 3.26
C GLY A 300 6.19 13.65 2.53
N VAL A 301 4.98 13.73 3.12
CA VAL A 301 3.74 13.42 2.41
C VAL A 301 3.76 14.11 1.05
N SER A 302 3.54 13.33 0.01
CA SER A 302 3.60 13.82 -1.37
C SER A 302 2.29 14.39 -1.88
N ILE A 303 1.17 13.92 -1.33
CA ILE A 303 -0.19 14.38 -1.60
C ILE A 303 -0.97 14.46 -0.28
N PRO A 304 -0.88 15.58 0.46
CA PRO A 304 -1.67 15.77 1.67
C PRO A 304 -3.14 15.60 1.35
N THR A 305 -3.77 14.56 1.90
CA THR A 305 -5.12 14.16 1.54
C THR A 305 -6.03 14.22 2.74
N PHE A 306 -7.06 15.06 2.65
CA PHE A 306 -8.13 15.08 3.64
C PHE A 306 -9.25 14.13 3.23
N ALA A 307 -9.50 13.12 4.06
CA ALA A 307 -10.64 12.22 3.93
C ALA A 307 -11.57 12.44 5.12
N LEU A 308 -12.87 12.57 4.84
CA LEU A 308 -13.90 12.67 5.87
C LEU A 308 -15.01 11.67 5.53
N ALA A 309 -15.38 10.85 6.52
CA ALA A 309 -16.32 9.74 6.35
C ALA A 309 -17.33 9.68 7.49
N GLY A 310 -18.48 9.05 7.22
CA GLY A 310 -19.55 8.88 8.20
C GLY A 310 -20.66 9.94 8.11
N VAL A 311 -21.34 10.16 9.23
CA VAL A 311 -22.55 10.98 9.35
C VAL A 311 -22.48 11.90 10.56
N GLU A 312 -23.42 12.85 10.66
CA GLU A 312 -23.57 13.71 11.82
C GLU A 312 -23.56 12.95 13.14
N GLY A 313 -22.83 13.50 14.12
CA GLY A 313 -22.58 12.89 15.42
C GLY A 313 -21.51 11.81 15.44
N ARG A 314 -20.99 11.38 14.29
CA ARG A 314 -19.95 10.34 14.22
C ARG A 314 -19.16 10.37 12.91
N PHE A 315 -18.37 11.42 12.71
CA PHE A 315 -17.43 11.51 11.59
C PHE A 315 -16.06 10.91 11.92
N TYR A 316 -15.40 10.39 10.89
CA TYR A 316 -14.02 9.90 10.91
C TYR A 316 -13.18 10.70 9.91
N ALA A 317 -11.98 11.11 10.32
CA ALA A 317 -11.04 11.81 9.44
C ALA A 317 -9.57 11.48 9.76
N ASN A 318 -8.64 12.22 9.17
CA ASN A 318 -7.19 12.02 9.30
C ASN A 318 -6.64 12.17 10.74
N ASP A 319 -7.39 12.83 11.62
CA ASP A 319 -7.14 13.02 13.05
C ASP A 319 -7.51 11.82 13.92
N ALA A 320 -7.90 10.71 13.28
CA ALA A 320 -8.12 9.45 13.96
C ALA A 320 -6.96 9.08 14.89
N PRO A 321 -7.25 8.52 16.07
CA PRO A 321 -6.21 8.15 17.01
C PRO A 321 -5.33 7.04 16.44
N PRO A 322 -4.09 6.86 16.95
CA PRO A 322 -3.23 5.77 16.51
C PRO A 322 -3.83 4.37 16.69
N ASN A 323 -4.71 4.15 17.67
CA ASN A 323 -5.53 2.95 17.84
C ASN A 323 -6.89 3.05 17.09
N TRP A 324 -6.82 3.28 15.78
CA TRP A 324 -8.02 3.53 14.99
C TRP A 324 -8.94 2.31 14.86
N MET A 325 -8.44 1.07 14.94
CA MET A 325 -9.32 -0.10 14.89
C MET A 325 -10.21 -0.12 16.13
N SER A 326 -9.62 0.10 17.30
CA SER A 326 -10.30 0.21 18.59
C SER A 326 -11.37 1.30 18.56
N SER A 327 -11.08 2.49 18.02
CA SER A 327 -12.07 3.57 17.91
C SER A 327 -13.20 3.29 16.92
N MET A 328 -13.00 2.34 16.01
CA MET A 328 -14.01 1.88 15.05
C MET A 328 -14.75 0.61 15.49
N MET A 329 -14.42 -0.01 16.62
CA MET A 329 -14.98 -1.33 16.99
C MET A 329 -16.51 -1.38 17.08
N GLN A 330 -17.16 -0.27 17.43
CA GLN A 330 -18.63 -0.18 17.40
C GLN A 330 -19.22 -0.33 15.99
N ASP A 331 -18.47 0.06 14.97
CA ASP A 331 -18.90 0.07 13.57
C ASP A 331 -18.41 -1.16 12.80
N ILE A 332 -17.18 -1.62 13.07
CA ILE A 332 -16.55 -2.72 12.33
C ILE A 332 -16.41 -4.03 13.12
N GLY A 333 -16.67 -4.04 14.42
CA GLY A 333 -16.36 -5.18 15.30
C GLY A 333 -17.06 -6.49 14.92
N SER A 334 -18.32 -6.41 14.46
CA SER A 334 -19.09 -7.57 14.02
C SER A 334 -18.71 -8.09 12.63
N TYR A 335 -17.87 -7.36 11.90
CA TYR A 335 -17.41 -7.75 10.58
C TYR A 335 -16.18 -8.63 10.69
N THR A 336 -16.02 -9.53 9.72
CA THR A 336 -14.90 -10.46 9.71
C THR A 336 -13.63 -9.79 9.21
N LEU A 337 -12.46 -10.37 9.53
CA LEU A 337 -11.19 -9.83 9.06
C LEU A 337 -11.10 -9.74 7.51
N ARG A 338 -11.77 -10.62 6.76
CA ARG A 338 -11.89 -10.54 5.29
C ARG A 338 -12.91 -9.53 4.78
N ASP A 339 -13.65 -8.86 5.66
CA ASP A 339 -14.54 -7.77 5.27
C ASP A 339 -13.83 -6.42 5.43
N VAL A 340 -12.92 -6.32 6.40
CA VAL A 340 -12.26 -5.07 6.76
C VAL A 340 -11.06 -4.78 5.85
N MET A 341 -10.88 -3.50 5.50
CA MET A 341 -9.68 -3.02 4.84
C MET A 341 -8.58 -2.71 5.87
N LEU A 342 -7.41 -3.33 5.73
CA LEU A 342 -6.22 -3.06 6.53
C LEU A 342 -5.09 -2.45 5.68
N PRO A 343 -4.48 -1.35 6.14
CA PRO A 343 -3.21 -0.88 5.60
C PRO A 343 -2.07 -1.90 5.76
N ARG A 344 -1.34 -2.18 4.68
CA ARG A 344 -0.14 -3.02 4.64
C ARG A 344 1.09 -2.20 4.25
N SER A 345 2.21 -2.47 4.90
CA SER A 345 3.51 -1.89 4.54
C SER A 345 4.39 -2.93 3.87
N HIS A 346 4.89 -2.63 2.67
CA HIS A 346 5.75 -3.51 1.87
C HIS A 346 7.23 -3.40 2.31
N HIS A 347 7.89 -4.55 2.52
CA HIS A 347 9.19 -4.64 3.22
C HIS A 347 9.28 -3.70 4.43
N SER A 348 8.44 -3.92 5.43
CA SER A 348 8.17 -2.96 6.52
C SER A 348 9.43 -2.55 7.29
N GLY A 349 10.44 -3.42 7.34
CA GLY A 349 11.71 -3.17 8.02
C GLY A 349 12.78 -2.44 7.19
N MET A 350 12.53 -2.14 5.92
CA MET A 350 13.45 -1.47 5.01
C MET A 350 13.30 0.05 5.03
N TYR A 351 13.34 0.63 6.24
CA TYR A 351 13.40 2.09 6.46
C TYR A 351 14.80 2.59 6.87
N THR A 352 15.73 1.65 7.07
CA THR A 352 17.12 1.92 7.41
C THR A 352 18.03 0.97 6.62
N LEU A 353 19.27 1.37 6.41
CA LEU A 353 20.28 0.54 5.74
C LEU A 353 21.37 0.18 6.75
N ARG A 354 21.47 -1.11 7.07
CA ARG A 354 22.54 -1.64 7.92
C ARG A 354 23.72 -2.12 7.09
N LYS A 355 23.44 -2.87 6.04
CA LYS A 355 24.44 -3.52 5.19
C LYS A 355 23.94 -3.56 3.76
N SER A 356 24.84 -3.38 2.81
CA SER A 356 24.57 -3.55 1.37
C SER A 356 25.43 -4.68 0.82
N GLU A 357 24.86 -5.40 -0.14
CA GLU A 357 25.47 -6.52 -0.84
C GLU A 357 25.40 -6.26 -2.35
N GLY A 358 26.51 -6.48 -3.05
CA GLY A 358 26.59 -6.30 -4.50
C GLY A 358 26.17 -4.88 -4.94
N LEU A 359 25.08 -4.82 -5.71
CA LEU A 359 24.54 -3.56 -6.27
C LEU A 359 23.42 -2.96 -5.40
N GLY A 360 23.12 -3.57 -4.26
CA GLY A 360 22.13 -3.02 -3.33
C GLY A 360 22.64 -1.73 -2.71
N SER A 361 21.74 -0.78 -2.55
CA SER A 361 22.01 0.56 -2.02
C SER A 361 20.74 1.11 -1.39
N GLY A 362 20.88 2.14 -0.56
CA GLY A 362 19.71 2.79 0.00
C GLY A 362 18.73 3.38 -1.03
N ALA A 363 19.09 3.49 -2.31
CA ALA A 363 18.18 3.95 -3.35
C ALA A 363 17.27 2.84 -3.88
N ASN A 364 17.78 1.62 -4.04
CA ASN A 364 17.05 0.50 -4.64
C ASN A 364 16.51 -0.51 -3.62
N THR A 365 16.92 -0.41 -2.34
CA THR A 365 16.47 -1.38 -1.32
C THR A 365 15.58 -0.80 -0.23
N ILE A 366 15.60 0.52 0.00
CA ILE A 366 14.77 1.18 1.03
C ILE A 366 13.38 1.43 0.46
N THR A 367 12.38 0.78 1.02
CA THR A 367 10.97 0.84 0.59
C THR A 367 10.11 1.71 1.51
N GLN A 368 10.57 1.96 2.74
CA GLN A 368 9.86 2.76 3.72
C GLN A 368 10.73 3.93 4.17
N ASP A 369 10.09 5.04 4.57
CA ASP A 369 10.80 6.24 5.00
C ASP A 369 10.87 6.39 6.53
N TYR A 370 10.03 5.64 7.26
CA TYR A 370 9.87 5.74 8.71
C TYR A 370 9.91 4.38 9.39
N SER A 371 10.27 4.38 10.67
CA SER A 371 10.28 3.19 11.53
C SER A 371 8.95 2.43 11.56
N VAL A 372 8.99 1.13 11.91
CA VAL A 372 7.80 0.29 12.05
C VAL A 372 6.82 0.89 13.07
N TYR A 373 7.33 1.45 14.18
CA TYR A 373 6.49 2.14 15.15
C TYR A 373 5.70 3.30 14.52
N ASP A 374 6.34 4.14 13.72
CA ASP A 374 5.68 5.27 13.05
C ASP A 374 4.76 4.83 11.90
N GLN A 375 5.08 3.74 11.21
CA GLN A 375 4.18 3.13 10.23
C GLN A 375 2.88 2.66 10.91
N LEU A 376 2.96 2.01 12.08
CA LEU A 376 1.79 1.58 12.87
C LEU A 376 1.00 2.78 13.44
N LYS A 377 1.72 3.75 14.02
CA LYS A 377 1.15 4.90 14.75
C LYS A 377 0.55 5.96 13.84
N VAL A 378 1.29 6.37 12.81
CA VAL A 378 0.94 7.51 11.94
C VAL A 378 0.30 6.99 10.66
N GLY A 379 0.96 6.02 10.01
CA GLY A 379 0.46 5.39 8.78
C GLY A 379 -0.80 4.54 8.96
N GLY A 380 -1.09 4.11 10.19
CA GLY A 380 -2.20 3.22 10.50
C GLY A 380 -2.01 1.78 10.02
N VAL A 381 -0.78 1.37 9.74
CA VAL A 381 -0.41 0.02 9.27
C VAL A 381 -0.86 -1.04 10.27
N ARG A 382 -1.45 -2.13 9.79
CA ARG A 382 -1.85 -3.29 10.61
C ARG A 382 -1.35 -4.62 10.05
N VAL A 383 -0.80 -4.60 8.84
CA VAL A 383 -0.11 -5.75 8.23
C VAL A 383 1.31 -5.34 7.86
N LEU A 384 2.30 -6.05 8.39
CA LEU A 384 3.71 -5.82 8.14
C LEU A 384 4.25 -6.94 7.25
N ASP A 385 4.68 -6.61 6.03
CA ASP A 385 5.47 -7.52 5.18
C ASP A 385 6.89 -7.60 5.73
N CYS A 386 7.31 -8.80 6.13
CA CYS A 386 8.61 -9.05 6.76
C CYS A 386 9.37 -10.14 6.00
N ARG A 387 10.59 -9.82 5.56
CA ARG A 387 11.43 -10.70 4.74
C ARG A 387 12.81 -10.89 5.39
N PRO A 388 12.94 -11.85 6.33
CA PRO A 388 14.12 -11.95 7.18
C PRO A 388 15.32 -12.68 6.54
N VAL A 389 16.52 -12.18 6.82
CA VAL A 389 17.80 -12.86 6.63
C VAL A 389 18.38 -13.25 7.98
N VAL A 390 18.84 -14.50 8.12
CA VAL A 390 19.56 -14.98 9.30
C VAL A 390 21.06 -15.04 9.03
N GLU A 391 21.82 -14.12 9.61
CA GLU A 391 23.30 -14.09 9.50
C GLU A 391 23.96 -15.24 10.28
N SER A 392 25.20 -15.57 9.93
CA SER A 392 25.99 -16.66 10.55
C SER A 392 26.26 -16.46 12.04
N ASN A 393 26.18 -15.23 12.54
CA ASN A 393 26.27 -14.89 13.97
C ASN A 393 24.92 -15.03 14.71
N GLY A 394 23.86 -15.49 14.04
CA GLY A 394 22.51 -15.60 14.59
C GLY A 394 21.69 -14.30 14.55
N GLY A 395 22.24 -13.21 14.05
CA GLY A 395 21.52 -11.95 13.86
C GLY A 395 20.44 -12.09 12.79
N ILE A 396 19.26 -11.53 13.03
CA ILE A 396 18.12 -11.57 12.11
C ILE A 396 17.75 -10.15 11.70
N TYR A 397 17.67 -9.92 10.39
CA TYR A 397 17.45 -8.60 9.81
C TYR A 397 16.44 -8.68 8.69
N GLU A 398 15.65 -7.62 8.53
CA GLU A 398 14.89 -7.43 7.29
C GLU A 398 15.84 -7.36 6.10
N ALA A 399 15.43 -7.86 4.95
CA ALA A 399 16.17 -7.74 3.72
C ALA A 399 15.28 -7.36 2.53
N HIS A 400 15.92 -6.78 1.53
CA HIS A 400 15.33 -6.56 0.22
C HIS A 400 16.45 -6.63 -0.81
N GLY A 401 16.23 -7.43 -1.85
CA GLY A 401 17.22 -7.68 -2.89
C GLY A 401 16.88 -8.91 -3.69
N THR A 402 17.71 -9.18 -4.69
CA THR A 402 17.48 -10.27 -5.63
C THR A 402 18.79 -10.94 -6.02
N LYS A 403 18.71 -12.14 -6.59
CA LYS A 403 19.87 -12.85 -7.11
C LYS A 403 20.05 -12.60 -8.59
N ILE A 404 21.19 -12.01 -8.96
CA ILE A 404 21.60 -11.80 -10.35
C ILE A 404 22.79 -12.73 -10.60
N SER A 405 22.66 -13.63 -11.57
CA SER A 405 23.69 -14.63 -11.88
C SER A 405 24.16 -15.45 -10.66
N GLY A 406 23.23 -15.76 -9.75
CA GLY A 406 23.48 -16.53 -8.52
C GLY A 406 24.08 -15.74 -7.36
N VAL A 407 24.43 -14.47 -7.56
CA VAL A 407 24.96 -13.56 -6.53
C VAL A 407 23.85 -12.67 -6.02
N TYR A 408 23.78 -12.45 -4.71
CA TYR A 408 22.76 -11.58 -4.11
C TYR A 408 23.16 -10.11 -4.23
N HIS A 409 22.23 -9.29 -4.72
CA HIS A 409 22.34 -7.85 -4.80
C HIS A 409 21.17 -7.25 -4.03
N GLY A 410 21.47 -6.57 -2.92
CA GLY A 410 20.43 -6.11 -2.01
C GLY A 410 20.98 -5.47 -0.76
N ALA A 411 20.14 -5.35 0.25
CA ALA A 411 20.54 -4.80 1.53
C ALA A 411 19.80 -5.44 2.70
N LEU A 412 20.38 -5.25 3.88
CA LEU A 412 19.78 -5.55 5.17
C LEU A 412 19.31 -4.26 5.84
N GLY A 413 18.11 -4.30 6.38
CA GLY A 413 17.46 -3.21 7.10
C GLY A 413 17.49 -3.38 8.61
N VAL A 414 16.35 -3.12 9.25
CA VAL A 414 16.18 -3.20 10.70
C VAL A 414 16.43 -4.62 11.23
N SER A 415 16.94 -4.75 12.45
CA SER A 415 16.99 -6.04 13.15
C SER A 415 15.61 -6.47 13.63
N HIS A 416 15.35 -7.78 13.68
CA HIS A 416 14.13 -8.31 14.31
C HIS A 416 13.97 -7.88 15.76
N THR A 417 15.07 -7.77 16.52
CA THR A 417 15.02 -7.29 17.91
C THR A 417 14.42 -5.88 17.99
N SER A 418 14.84 -4.96 17.11
CA SER A 418 14.29 -3.60 17.08
C SER A 418 12.86 -3.58 16.54
N MET A 419 12.55 -4.34 15.50
CA MET A 419 11.19 -4.48 14.97
C MET A 419 10.20 -4.96 16.05
N ILE A 420 10.55 -6.04 16.77
CA ILE A 420 9.71 -6.59 17.85
C ILE A 420 9.53 -5.57 18.98
N ALA A 421 10.60 -4.86 19.36
CA ALA A 421 10.52 -3.85 20.41
C ALA A 421 9.59 -2.69 20.02
N GLN A 422 9.64 -2.25 18.76
CA GLN A 422 8.73 -1.23 18.22
C GLN A 422 7.27 -1.69 18.19
N ILE A 423 7.00 -2.93 17.77
CA ILE A 423 5.65 -3.51 17.77
C ILE A 423 5.11 -3.62 19.21
N ASN A 424 5.93 -4.11 20.14
CA ASN A 424 5.57 -4.20 21.55
C ASN A 424 5.27 -2.82 22.15
N GLN A 425 6.12 -1.82 21.87
CA GLN A 425 5.91 -0.44 22.33
C GLN A 425 4.62 0.14 21.77
N PHE A 426 4.31 -0.09 20.49
CA PHE A 426 3.05 0.37 19.91
C PHE A 426 1.85 -0.24 20.63
N ASN A 427 1.86 -1.54 20.92
CA ASN A 427 0.78 -2.19 21.68
C ASN A 427 0.67 -1.69 23.13
N ASP A 428 1.81 -1.40 23.78
CA ASP A 428 1.83 -0.82 25.13
C ASP A 428 1.24 0.61 25.13
N ASP A 429 1.54 1.42 24.10
CA ASP A 429 1.05 2.81 23.96
C ASP A 429 -0.41 2.89 23.47
N TYR A 430 -0.82 1.94 22.64
CA TYR A 430 -2.08 1.96 21.88
C TYR A 430 -2.74 0.57 21.88
N PRO A 431 -3.29 0.12 23.02
CA PRO A 431 -3.89 -1.21 23.12
C PRO A 431 -5.19 -1.32 22.30
N GLY A 432 -5.55 -2.56 21.96
CA GLY A 432 -6.81 -2.90 21.25
C GLY A 432 -6.68 -2.94 19.74
N GLU A 433 -5.46 -3.16 19.23
CA GLU A 433 -5.18 -3.21 17.80
C GLU A 433 -4.72 -4.61 17.35
N LEU A 434 -5.02 -4.95 16.09
CA LEU A 434 -4.54 -6.17 15.44
C LEU A 434 -3.27 -5.88 14.65
N ILE A 435 -2.20 -6.64 14.88
CA ILE A 435 -0.98 -6.57 14.09
C ILE A 435 -0.70 -7.94 13.49
N ILE A 436 -0.68 -8.02 12.16
CA ILE A 436 -0.31 -9.21 11.41
C ILE A 436 1.10 -8.99 10.88
N ILE A 437 2.02 -9.87 11.24
CA ILE A 437 3.35 -9.97 10.65
C ILE A 437 3.27 -11.08 9.60
N ASP A 438 3.21 -10.69 8.33
CA ASP A 438 3.23 -11.61 7.20
C ASP A 438 4.69 -11.86 6.82
N VAL A 439 5.20 -13.01 7.26
CA VAL A 439 6.58 -13.41 7.01
C VAL A 439 6.65 -14.07 5.66
N ASN A 440 7.41 -13.44 4.78
CA ASN A 440 7.57 -13.92 3.44
C ASN A 440 8.57 -15.08 3.39
N GLY A 441 8.04 -16.27 3.09
CA GLY A 441 8.79 -17.51 3.15
C GLY A 441 9.78 -17.75 2.01
N GLN A 442 9.56 -17.15 0.83
CA GLN A 442 10.42 -17.34 -0.33
C GLN A 442 11.66 -16.45 -0.27
N GLU A 443 11.53 -15.28 0.36
CA GLU A 443 12.61 -14.32 0.56
C GLU A 443 13.18 -14.34 1.98
N THR A 444 12.90 -15.43 2.71
CA THR A 444 13.61 -15.73 3.94
C THR A 444 14.92 -16.45 3.60
N LEU A 445 16.07 -15.82 3.87
CA LEU A 445 17.38 -16.28 3.37
C LEU A 445 18.42 -16.55 4.47
N ASP A 446 19.37 -17.44 4.16
CA ASP A 446 20.61 -17.58 4.94
C ASP A 446 21.58 -16.43 4.62
N GLY A 447 22.14 -15.75 5.61
CA GLY A 447 23.00 -14.58 5.40
C GLY A 447 24.42 -14.89 4.93
N THR A 448 24.78 -16.17 4.70
CA THR A 448 26.12 -16.54 4.23
C THR A 448 26.19 -16.54 2.71
N LYS A 449 25.19 -17.13 2.06
CA LYS A 449 25.10 -17.25 0.59
C LYS A 449 23.79 -16.72 0.03
N PHE A 450 22.92 -16.17 0.89
CA PHE A 450 21.60 -15.69 0.53
C PHE A 450 20.77 -16.75 -0.19
N ASN A 451 20.97 -18.04 0.13
CA ASN A 451 20.09 -19.09 -0.34
C ASN A 451 18.86 -19.15 0.56
N ARG A 452 17.88 -19.91 0.10
CA ARG A 452 16.69 -20.18 0.89
C ARG A 452 17.05 -20.76 2.25
N LEU A 453 16.43 -20.21 3.30
CA LEU A 453 16.69 -20.61 4.66
C LEU A 453 16.18 -22.04 4.93
N GLY A 454 16.97 -22.83 5.65
CA GLY A 454 16.57 -24.17 6.11
C GLY A 454 15.79 -24.12 7.43
N ALA A 455 15.26 -25.27 7.85
CA ALA A 455 14.44 -25.40 9.06
C ALA A 455 15.09 -24.83 10.34
N ALA A 456 16.39 -25.03 10.54
CA ALA A 456 17.11 -24.48 11.70
C ALA A 456 17.13 -22.94 11.73
N GLY A 457 17.22 -22.31 10.54
CA GLY A 457 17.11 -20.86 10.44
C GLY A 457 15.70 -20.37 10.70
N PHE A 458 14.67 -21.06 10.18
CA PHE A 458 13.28 -20.74 10.50
C PHE A 458 12.99 -20.92 11.99
N ALA A 459 13.53 -21.94 12.64
CA ALA A 459 13.45 -22.10 14.10
C ALA A 459 14.03 -20.87 14.84
N THR A 460 15.12 -20.30 14.33
CA THR A 460 15.74 -19.08 14.90
C THR A 460 14.82 -17.85 14.75
N ILE A 461 14.12 -17.72 13.62
CA ILE A 461 13.11 -16.68 13.39
C ILE A 461 11.91 -16.86 14.33
N VAL A 462 11.38 -18.08 14.45
CA VAL A 462 10.27 -18.42 15.35
C VAL A 462 10.63 -18.08 16.80
N GLU A 463 11.81 -18.50 17.28
CA GLU A 463 12.27 -18.17 18.64
C GLU A 463 12.39 -16.65 18.85
N SER A 464 12.80 -15.91 17.82
CA SER A 464 12.83 -14.45 17.88
C SER A 464 11.42 -13.87 18.08
N PHE A 465 10.43 -14.31 17.28
CA PHE A 465 9.05 -13.80 17.36
C PHE A 465 8.30 -14.22 18.63
N LYS A 466 8.75 -15.25 19.37
CA LYS A 466 8.22 -15.56 20.71
C LYS A 466 8.38 -14.43 21.73
N ARG A 467 9.17 -13.39 21.42
CA ARG A 467 9.28 -12.16 22.23
C ARG A 467 8.19 -11.11 21.97
N LEU A 468 7.35 -11.30 20.95
CA LEU A 468 6.18 -10.43 20.73
C LEU A 468 5.20 -10.57 21.90
N LYS A 469 4.78 -9.44 22.46
CA LYS A 469 3.67 -9.39 23.42
C LYS A 469 2.33 -9.54 22.67
N HIS A 470 1.27 -9.84 23.42
CA HIS A 470 -0.10 -9.86 22.90
C HIS A 470 -0.34 -10.82 21.73
N ARG A 471 0.48 -11.89 21.59
CA ARG A 471 0.23 -12.89 20.56
C ARG A 471 -1.15 -13.52 20.75
N ALA A 472 -1.92 -13.58 19.66
CA ALA A 472 -3.29 -14.06 19.69
C ALA A 472 -3.35 -15.55 20.01
N VAL A 473 -4.40 -15.98 20.73
CA VAL A 473 -4.70 -17.40 20.93
C VAL A 473 -5.77 -17.79 19.92
N LEU A 474 -5.37 -18.52 18.88
CA LEU A 474 -6.24 -18.90 17.77
C LEU A 474 -6.49 -20.42 17.74
N VAL A 475 -7.55 -20.82 17.06
CA VAL A 475 -7.89 -22.24 16.85
C VAL A 475 -7.14 -22.75 15.62
N ALA A 476 -6.36 -23.82 15.80
CA ALA A 476 -5.61 -24.44 14.69
C ALA A 476 -6.57 -24.97 13.61
N GLY A 477 -6.24 -24.69 12.34
CA GLY A 477 -7.08 -25.05 11.20
C GLY A 477 -8.35 -24.20 11.00
N GLU A 478 -8.66 -23.25 11.89
CA GLU A 478 -9.75 -22.30 11.68
C GLU A 478 -9.25 -21.13 10.82
N ASP A 479 -10.00 -20.81 9.75
CA ASP A 479 -9.74 -19.67 8.90
C ASP A 479 -10.08 -18.36 9.64
N MET A 480 -9.07 -17.73 10.25
CA MET A 480 -9.20 -16.51 11.03
C MET A 480 -9.76 -15.34 10.21
N SER A 481 -9.63 -15.38 8.89
CA SER A 481 -10.19 -14.32 8.06
C SER A 481 -11.72 -14.33 8.06
N LYS A 482 -12.37 -15.42 8.50
CA LYS A 482 -13.83 -15.52 8.72
C LYS A 482 -14.25 -15.14 10.14
N VAL A 483 -13.31 -14.82 11.02
CA VAL A 483 -13.60 -14.48 12.40
C VAL A 483 -13.88 -12.98 12.50
N ALA A 484 -14.93 -12.63 13.24
CA ALA A 484 -15.28 -11.25 13.54
C ALA A 484 -14.16 -10.54 14.31
N LEU A 485 -13.92 -9.26 14.01
CA LEU A 485 -12.85 -8.50 14.65
C LEU A 485 -13.01 -8.42 16.17
N ASP A 486 -14.23 -8.33 16.68
CA ASP A 486 -14.52 -8.28 18.12
C ASP A 486 -14.10 -9.56 18.86
N ARG A 487 -14.11 -10.71 18.17
CA ARG A 487 -13.60 -11.99 18.67
C ARG A 487 -12.08 -12.09 18.60
N ILE A 488 -11.42 -11.32 17.75
CA ILE A 488 -9.96 -11.27 17.66
C ILE A 488 -9.42 -10.28 18.71
N LEU A 489 -10.07 -9.13 18.87
CA LEU A 489 -9.67 -8.02 19.76
C LEU A 489 -10.51 -7.97 21.06
N CYS A 490 -10.84 -9.15 21.60
CA CYS A 490 -11.71 -9.32 22.77
C CYS A 490 -11.41 -8.32 23.89
N ASP A 491 -12.44 -7.59 24.34
CA ASP A 491 -12.38 -6.61 25.44
C ASP A 491 -11.30 -5.51 25.29
N GLY A 492 -10.97 -5.14 24.05
CA GLY A 492 -9.99 -4.09 23.77
C GLY A 492 -8.54 -4.53 24.00
N GLN A 493 -8.27 -5.83 24.04
CA GLN A 493 -6.91 -6.36 24.07
C GLN A 493 -6.30 -6.34 22.66
N SER A 494 -5.02 -5.97 22.57
CA SER A 494 -4.27 -6.11 21.32
C SER A 494 -4.11 -7.58 20.95
N ALA A 495 -3.98 -7.85 19.65
CA ALA A 495 -3.70 -9.16 19.10
C ALA A 495 -2.54 -9.08 18.10
N VAL A 496 -1.55 -9.94 18.26
CA VAL A 496 -0.42 -10.08 17.33
C VAL A 496 -0.43 -11.47 16.72
N VAL A 497 -0.32 -11.53 15.40
CA VAL A 497 -0.33 -12.79 14.64
C VAL A 497 0.89 -12.83 13.74
N VAL A 498 1.61 -13.94 13.75
CA VAL A 498 2.74 -14.20 12.86
C VAL A 498 2.31 -15.24 11.85
N ARG A 499 2.22 -14.85 10.58
CA ARG A 499 1.83 -15.75 9.49
C ARG A 499 3.07 -16.16 8.70
N MET A 500 3.27 -17.47 8.53
CA MET A 500 4.37 -18.07 7.76
C MET A 500 3.83 -19.14 6.80
N GLU A 501 4.47 -19.32 5.65
CA GLU A 501 4.04 -20.33 4.70
C GLU A 501 4.38 -21.74 5.17
N GLU A 502 3.39 -22.65 5.08
CA GLU A 502 3.46 -23.99 5.68
C GLU A 502 4.71 -24.77 5.23
N TYR A 503 5.03 -24.70 3.94
CA TYR A 503 6.15 -25.44 3.36
C TYR A 503 7.53 -25.03 3.91
N ASN A 504 7.64 -23.88 4.58
CA ASN A 504 8.87 -23.46 5.28
C ASN A 504 8.96 -23.94 6.72
N ILE A 505 7.81 -24.25 7.33
CA ILE A 505 7.73 -24.62 8.75
C ILE A 505 7.45 -26.11 8.98
N ARG A 506 7.19 -26.89 7.91
CA ARG A 506 6.96 -28.35 8.00
C ARG A 506 8.04 -29.12 8.75
N ASP A 507 9.29 -28.72 8.60
CA ASP A 507 10.45 -29.37 9.23
C ASP A 507 10.95 -28.61 10.47
N VAL A 508 10.21 -27.61 10.95
CA VAL A 508 10.55 -26.82 12.14
C VAL A 508 9.90 -27.46 13.36
N GLU A 509 10.65 -28.30 14.08
CA GLU A 509 10.15 -29.01 15.28
C GLU A 509 9.61 -28.06 16.36
N SER A 510 10.11 -26.83 16.44
CA SER A 510 9.72 -25.82 17.44
C SER A 510 8.52 -24.96 17.03
N TRP A 511 7.78 -25.34 15.98
CA TRP A 511 6.60 -24.61 15.50
C TRP A 511 5.53 -24.50 16.60
N PRO A 512 5.18 -23.28 17.07
CA PRO A 512 4.27 -23.10 18.21
C PRO A 512 2.79 -23.29 17.84
N GLY A 513 2.44 -23.01 16.57
CA GLY A 513 1.08 -23.10 16.06
C GLY A 513 0.12 -22.01 16.54
N ALA A 514 -1.13 -22.13 16.09
CA ALA A 514 -2.14 -21.08 16.16
C ALA A 514 -2.48 -20.66 17.60
N ALA A 515 -2.40 -21.58 18.55
CA ALA A 515 -2.65 -21.32 19.97
C ALA A 515 -1.62 -20.36 20.61
N GLU A 516 -0.46 -20.16 19.97
CA GLU A 516 0.59 -19.23 20.40
C GLU A 516 0.77 -18.04 19.45
N GLY A 517 -0.20 -17.83 18.54
CA GLY A 517 -0.22 -16.71 17.59
C GLY A 517 0.61 -16.92 16.33
N PHE A 518 1.01 -18.16 16.05
CA PHE A 518 1.74 -18.53 14.83
C PHE A 518 0.82 -19.30 13.89
N ILE A 519 0.60 -18.79 12.69
CA ILE A 519 -0.36 -19.34 11.75
C ILE A 519 0.23 -19.56 10.37
N THR A 520 -0.49 -20.31 9.55
CA THR A 520 -0.12 -20.59 8.17
C THR A 520 -1.18 -20.08 7.18
N ALA A 521 -0.99 -20.39 5.90
CA ALA A 521 -1.99 -20.15 4.86
C ALA A 521 -3.28 -20.95 5.08
N VAL A 522 -3.29 -21.97 5.95
CA VAL A 522 -4.51 -22.70 6.34
C VAL A 522 -5.42 -21.80 7.18
N GLU A 523 -4.85 -21.13 8.18
CA GLU A 523 -5.62 -20.25 9.07
C GLU A 523 -5.83 -18.85 8.49
N LEU A 524 -4.94 -18.35 7.63
CA LEU A 524 -5.11 -17.06 6.97
C LEU A 524 -4.76 -17.16 5.47
N PRO A 525 -5.69 -17.69 4.66
CA PRO A 525 -5.51 -17.73 3.21
C PRO A 525 -5.68 -16.34 2.62
N TYR A 526 -4.71 -15.94 1.79
CA TYR A 526 -4.82 -14.74 0.99
C TYR A 526 -4.39 -14.98 -0.46
N ARG A 527 -4.78 -14.05 -1.33
CA ARG A 527 -4.28 -13.89 -2.69
C ARG A 527 -3.63 -12.52 -2.81
N LYS A 528 -2.56 -12.43 -3.60
CA LYS A 528 -1.88 -11.18 -3.93
C LYS A 528 -1.60 -11.14 -5.43
N HIS A 529 -1.44 -9.94 -5.97
CA HIS A 529 -1.03 -9.73 -7.34
C HIS A 529 -0.06 -8.56 -7.42
N TRP A 530 1.09 -8.80 -8.03
CA TRP A 530 2.07 -7.78 -8.31
C TRP A 530 2.06 -7.42 -9.78
N SER A 531 1.99 -6.12 -10.05
CA SER A 531 2.01 -5.62 -11.41
C SER A 531 3.36 -5.80 -12.11
N ASP A 532 4.47 -5.83 -11.37
CA ASP A 532 5.82 -5.63 -11.91
C ASP A 532 5.88 -4.44 -12.90
N GLU A 533 5.27 -3.32 -12.53
CA GLU A 533 5.20 -2.14 -13.39
C GLU A 533 6.01 -0.98 -12.78
N ARG A 534 6.81 -0.33 -13.64
CA ARG A 534 7.46 0.96 -13.32
C ARG A 534 6.52 2.13 -13.55
N ASN A 535 5.55 1.99 -14.46
CA ASN A 535 4.64 3.08 -14.82
C ASN A 535 3.41 3.11 -13.90
N ALA A 536 3.25 4.23 -13.17
CA ALA A 536 2.17 4.42 -12.21
C ALA A 536 0.77 4.15 -12.78
N ASN A 537 0.47 4.64 -13.99
CA ASN A 537 -0.84 4.45 -14.61
C ASN A 537 -1.10 3.01 -15.01
N ARG A 538 -0.07 2.29 -15.52
CA ARG A 538 -0.21 0.87 -15.86
C ARG A 538 -0.38 0.02 -14.62
N MET A 539 0.43 0.27 -13.59
CA MET A 539 0.28 -0.39 -12.29
C MET A 539 -1.14 -0.19 -11.74
N ALA A 540 -1.63 1.05 -11.70
CA ALA A 540 -2.95 1.33 -11.17
C ALA A 540 -4.05 0.63 -11.96
N GLN A 541 -3.98 0.65 -13.30
CA GLN A 541 -4.94 -0.04 -14.15
C GLN A 541 -4.93 -1.55 -13.92
N ASP A 542 -3.75 -2.17 -13.90
CA ASP A 542 -3.57 -3.60 -13.65
C ASP A 542 -4.13 -4.02 -12.28
N GLN A 543 -3.81 -3.26 -11.23
CA GLN A 543 -4.31 -3.50 -9.88
C GLN A 543 -5.83 -3.34 -9.78
N ILE A 544 -6.41 -2.34 -10.45
CA ILE A 544 -7.87 -2.14 -10.52
C ILE A 544 -8.56 -3.30 -11.25
N ASP A 545 -8.01 -3.74 -12.38
CA ASP A 545 -8.59 -4.83 -13.16
C ASP A 545 -8.49 -6.16 -12.43
N THR A 546 -7.38 -6.41 -11.74
CA THR A 546 -7.22 -7.61 -10.91
C THR A 546 -8.12 -7.58 -9.70
N LEU A 547 -8.24 -6.44 -9.01
CA LEU A 547 -9.18 -6.29 -7.89
C LEU A 547 -10.62 -6.62 -8.31
N LYS A 548 -11.05 -6.17 -9.50
CA LYS A 548 -12.37 -6.51 -10.04
C LYS A 548 -12.52 -8.02 -10.22
N ARG A 549 -11.56 -8.68 -10.89
CA ARG A 549 -11.59 -10.14 -11.10
C ARG A 549 -11.62 -10.95 -9.81
N GLU A 550 -10.81 -10.57 -8.82
CA GLU A 550 -10.69 -11.29 -7.55
C GLU A 550 -11.87 -11.05 -6.60
N ARG A 551 -12.61 -9.94 -6.78
CA ARG A 551 -13.77 -9.58 -5.96
C ARG A 551 -15.11 -9.78 -6.67
N GLU A 552 -15.12 -10.23 -7.92
CA GLU A 552 -16.32 -10.64 -8.66
C GLU A 552 -16.99 -11.87 -8.02
N ASP A 553 -18.31 -11.96 -8.17
CA ASP A 553 -19.21 -12.90 -7.49
C ASP A 553 -18.64 -14.33 -7.35
N GLY A 554 -18.51 -14.79 -6.10
CA GLY A 554 -18.02 -16.12 -5.73
C GLY A 554 -16.50 -16.23 -5.49
N ASN A 555 -15.69 -15.25 -5.93
CA ASN A 555 -14.23 -15.26 -5.74
C ASN A 555 -13.74 -14.53 -4.48
N ALA A 556 -14.59 -13.73 -3.82
CA ALA A 556 -14.27 -12.97 -2.60
C ALA A 556 -14.08 -13.83 -1.33
N SER A 557 -13.74 -15.13 -1.48
CA SER A 557 -13.65 -16.08 -0.38
C SER A 557 -12.35 -16.03 0.41
N ALA A 558 -11.31 -15.38 -0.11
CA ALA A 558 -10.01 -15.20 0.55
C ALA A 558 -9.70 -13.70 0.69
N VAL A 559 -8.79 -13.36 1.61
CA VAL A 559 -8.24 -12.00 1.71
C VAL A 559 -7.54 -11.68 0.39
N TYR A 560 -7.85 -10.54 -0.22
CA TYR A 560 -7.11 -10.05 -1.39
C TYR A 560 -6.21 -8.87 -1.04
N ILE A 561 -4.93 -8.99 -1.39
CA ILE A 561 -3.92 -7.96 -1.24
C ILE A 561 -3.75 -7.24 -2.58
N THR A 562 -4.00 -5.94 -2.59
CA THR A 562 -3.61 -5.05 -3.69
C THR A 562 -2.22 -4.49 -3.39
N GLU A 563 -1.24 -4.83 -4.22
CA GLU A 563 0.13 -4.33 -4.11
C GLU A 563 0.29 -3.09 -4.97
N PHE A 564 -0.10 -1.96 -4.38
CA PHE A 564 -0.15 -0.67 -5.06
C PHE A 564 1.21 0.05 -5.02
N ILE A 565 2.22 -0.68 -5.48
CA ILE A 565 3.64 -0.33 -5.43
C ILE A 565 4.23 -0.29 -6.84
N LEU A 566 5.27 0.53 -7.03
CA LEU A 566 6.03 0.57 -8.28
C LEU A 566 7.35 -0.18 -8.18
N THR A 567 7.69 -0.86 -9.28
CA THR A 567 8.92 -1.62 -9.39
C THR A 567 9.97 -0.85 -10.18
N GLN A 568 11.19 -0.76 -9.63
CA GLN A 568 12.33 -0.30 -10.41
C GLN A 568 12.73 -1.35 -11.45
N GLN A 569 13.03 -0.93 -12.67
CA GLN A 569 13.34 -1.84 -13.78
C GLN A 569 14.64 -1.44 -14.49
N GLY A 570 15.38 -2.43 -14.99
CA GLY A 570 16.58 -2.20 -15.80
C GLY A 570 17.63 -1.35 -15.11
N LEU A 571 18.08 -0.28 -15.78
CA LEU A 571 19.11 0.62 -15.27
C LEU A 571 18.65 1.45 -14.04
N ASP A 572 17.34 1.59 -13.82
CA ASP A 572 16.84 2.31 -12.63
C ASP A 572 17.25 1.63 -11.32
N LEU A 573 17.50 0.32 -11.36
CA LEU A 573 17.99 -0.41 -10.20
C LEU A 573 19.36 0.10 -9.73
N ILE A 574 20.12 0.80 -10.57
CA ILE A 574 21.52 1.14 -10.27
C ILE A 574 21.72 2.65 -10.17
N SER A 575 21.13 3.41 -11.09
CA SER A 575 21.22 4.87 -11.11
C SER A 575 19.86 5.59 -11.08
N GLY A 576 18.76 4.85 -10.88
CA GLY A 576 17.41 5.39 -10.93
C GLY A 576 16.95 6.13 -9.69
N SER A 577 15.69 6.56 -9.74
CA SER A 577 15.01 7.18 -8.60
C SER A 577 14.91 6.21 -7.44
N ARG A 578 14.99 6.72 -6.19
CA ARG A 578 14.81 5.88 -5.00
C ARG A 578 13.44 5.19 -5.04
N VAL A 579 13.32 3.96 -4.53
CA VAL A 579 12.01 3.26 -4.46
C VAL A 579 10.94 4.11 -3.77
N THR A 580 11.30 4.79 -2.66
CA THR A 580 10.36 5.67 -1.96
C THR A 580 9.98 6.94 -2.73
N ASP A 581 10.82 7.39 -3.68
CA ASP A 581 10.51 8.53 -4.54
C ASP A 581 9.66 8.13 -5.74
N LEU A 582 9.95 6.96 -6.31
CA LEU A 582 9.17 6.37 -7.40
C LEU A 582 7.71 6.21 -6.98
N ASN A 583 7.48 5.72 -5.77
CA ASN A 583 6.13 5.51 -5.23
C ASN A 583 5.36 6.81 -4.92
N ARG A 584 5.92 8.02 -5.12
CA ARG A 584 5.16 9.26 -4.99
C ARG A 584 3.89 9.26 -5.85
N ASP A 585 3.98 8.74 -7.06
CA ASP A 585 2.86 8.75 -8.00
C ASP A 585 1.79 7.72 -7.65
N THR A 586 2.14 6.64 -6.93
CA THR A 586 1.15 5.68 -6.42
C THR A 586 0.26 6.31 -5.37
N TRP A 587 0.81 7.14 -4.47
CA TRP A 587 0.01 7.90 -3.51
C TRP A 587 -0.99 8.85 -4.20
N VAL A 588 -0.63 9.43 -5.34
CA VAL A 588 -1.56 10.25 -6.13
C VAL A 588 -2.67 9.38 -6.73
N LEU A 589 -2.31 8.26 -7.33
CA LEU A 589 -3.27 7.36 -7.97
C LEU A 589 -4.16 6.60 -6.98
N LEU A 590 -3.75 6.45 -5.73
CA LEU A 590 -4.62 5.97 -4.65
C LEU A 590 -5.90 6.80 -4.57
N VAL A 591 -5.76 8.13 -4.61
CA VAL A 591 -6.89 9.07 -4.50
C VAL A 591 -7.56 9.29 -5.86
N ALA A 592 -6.76 9.44 -6.92
CA ALA A 592 -7.26 9.84 -8.24
C ALA A 592 -7.82 8.69 -9.10
N ALA A 593 -7.40 7.44 -8.84
CA ALA A 593 -7.73 6.29 -9.68
C ALA A 593 -8.28 5.09 -8.89
N LEU A 594 -7.60 4.66 -7.82
CA LEU A 594 -8.01 3.48 -7.07
C LEU A 594 -9.30 3.74 -6.26
N TRP A 595 -9.34 4.83 -5.47
CA TRP A 595 -10.52 5.19 -4.68
C TRP A 595 -11.80 5.25 -5.53
N PRO A 596 -11.87 5.96 -6.68
CA PRO A 596 -13.08 6.00 -7.50
C PRO A 596 -13.60 4.65 -7.99
N ASN A 597 -12.76 3.62 -8.01
CA ASN A 597 -13.14 2.28 -8.48
C ASN A 597 -13.74 1.40 -7.36
N PHE A 598 -13.74 1.82 -6.09
CA PHE A 598 -14.38 1.01 -5.04
C PHE A 598 -15.91 1.00 -5.19
N ARG A 599 -16.54 -0.15 -4.99
CA ARG A 599 -18.00 -0.31 -5.09
C ARG A 599 -18.44 -1.51 -4.28
N GLY A 600 -19.51 -1.45 -3.49
CA GLY A 600 -20.02 -2.60 -2.72
C GLY A 600 -18.89 -3.33 -1.99
N GLN A 601 -18.62 -4.59 -2.37
CA GLN A 601 -17.52 -5.40 -1.83
C GLN A 601 -16.21 -5.36 -2.64
N TYR A 602 -16.18 -4.59 -3.73
CA TYR A 602 -15.03 -4.35 -4.61
C TYR A 602 -14.11 -3.28 -4.01
N TYR A 603 -13.36 -3.65 -2.98
CA TYR A 603 -12.26 -2.89 -2.39
C TYR A 603 -11.22 -3.90 -1.89
N PRO A 604 -9.93 -3.52 -1.76
CA PRO A 604 -8.92 -4.42 -1.26
C PRO A 604 -9.16 -4.76 0.21
N ASN A 605 -8.91 -6.01 0.59
CA ASN A 605 -8.83 -6.35 2.00
C ASN A 605 -7.56 -5.76 2.58
N TRP A 606 -6.41 -5.99 1.94
CA TRP A 606 -5.16 -5.34 2.34
C TRP A 606 -4.65 -4.47 1.21
N LEU A 607 -4.24 -3.25 1.53
CA LEU A 607 -3.63 -2.32 0.58
C LEU A 607 -2.17 -2.12 0.96
N ALA A 608 -1.26 -2.70 0.16
CA ALA A 608 0.17 -2.60 0.37
C ALA A 608 0.73 -1.37 -0.34
N MET A 609 1.53 -0.59 0.39
CA MET A 609 2.16 0.64 -0.09
C MET A 609 3.62 0.72 0.36
N ASP A 610 4.44 1.38 -0.47
CA ASP A 610 5.76 1.89 -0.12
C ASP A 610 5.66 3.36 0.35
N ALA A 611 6.72 3.85 0.99
CA ALA A 611 6.86 5.25 1.38
C ALA A 611 5.72 5.77 2.27
N ILE A 612 5.39 5.03 3.33
CA ILE A 612 4.36 5.45 4.30
C ILE A 612 4.90 6.61 5.15
N ARG A 613 4.26 7.78 5.06
CA ARG A 613 4.79 9.05 5.62
C ARG A 613 3.84 9.83 6.54
N GLY A 614 2.54 9.75 6.27
CA GLY A 614 1.50 10.49 6.99
C GLY A 614 0.28 9.63 7.28
N SER A 615 -0.83 10.28 7.62
CA SER A 615 -2.08 9.62 8.00
C SER A 615 -3.01 9.28 6.83
N GLU A 616 -2.57 9.50 5.59
CA GLU A 616 -3.40 9.31 4.38
C GLU A 616 -3.92 7.88 4.28
N LEU A 617 -3.04 6.90 4.45
CA LEU A 617 -3.41 5.49 4.31
C LEU A 617 -4.40 5.05 5.39
N ARG A 618 -4.19 5.53 6.62
CA ARG A 618 -5.14 5.36 7.73
C ARG A 618 -6.50 6.00 7.40
N GLY A 619 -6.51 7.25 6.97
CA GLY A 619 -7.73 7.98 6.62
C GLY A 619 -8.53 7.29 5.51
N ILE A 620 -7.86 6.81 4.46
CA ILE A 620 -8.49 6.04 3.39
C ILE A 620 -9.05 4.71 3.89
N ALA A 621 -8.27 3.94 4.67
CA ALA A 621 -8.74 2.66 5.21
C ALA A 621 -9.96 2.83 6.12
N MET A 622 -9.94 3.83 7.00
CA MET A 622 -11.08 4.16 7.85
C MET A 622 -12.29 4.60 7.05
N THR A 623 -12.08 5.38 5.99
CA THR A 623 -13.16 5.78 5.07
C THR A 623 -13.78 4.55 4.40
N VAL A 624 -12.96 3.61 3.90
CA VAL A 624 -13.46 2.36 3.32
C VAL A 624 -14.23 1.53 4.34
N ASN A 625 -13.68 1.39 5.53
CA ASN A 625 -14.28 0.64 6.63
C ASN A 625 -15.61 1.26 7.09
N GLN A 626 -15.72 2.58 7.14
CA GLN A 626 -16.97 3.22 7.52
C GLN A 626 -18.04 3.12 6.44
N CYS A 627 -17.64 3.27 5.17
CA CYS A 627 -18.59 3.43 4.09
C CYS A 627 -18.94 2.13 3.35
N PHE A 628 -17.97 1.27 3.08
CA PHE A 628 -18.18 0.04 2.32
C PHE A 628 -18.40 -1.17 3.22
N VAL A 629 -17.68 -1.22 4.37
CA VAL A 629 -17.82 -2.33 5.33
C VAL A 629 -19.03 -2.10 6.23
N ALA A 630 -18.98 -1.04 7.05
CA ALA A 630 -20.03 -0.74 8.02
C ALA A 630 -21.30 -0.12 7.40
N LYS A 631 -21.23 0.32 6.13
CA LYS A 631 -22.32 0.93 5.36
C LYS A 631 -22.97 2.12 6.07
N ARG A 632 -22.15 2.96 6.68
CA ARG A 632 -22.59 4.12 7.48
C ARG A 632 -22.62 5.45 6.72
N CYS A 633 -22.30 5.45 5.43
CA CYS A 633 -22.13 6.67 4.63
C CYS A 633 -23.19 6.85 3.53
N ASP A 634 -24.38 6.26 3.69
CA ASP A 634 -25.39 6.14 2.62
C ASP A 634 -24.81 5.42 1.38
N THR A 635 -25.48 5.53 0.24
CA THR A 635 -25.12 4.84 -0.99
C THR A 635 -23.89 5.40 -1.69
N LEU A 636 -23.34 6.53 -1.24
CA LEU A 636 -22.22 7.24 -1.88
C LEU A 636 -22.38 7.34 -3.40
N ASN A 637 -23.54 7.89 -3.83
CA ASN A 637 -23.90 8.00 -5.25
C ASN A 637 -23.98 6.62 -5.96
N GLY A 638 -24.60 5.64 -5.30
CA GLY A 638 -24.80 4.27 -5.81
C GLY A 638 -23.56 3.36 -5.76
N ARG A 639 -22.47 3.82 -5.15
CA ARG A 639 -21.26 3.01 -4.94
C ARG A 639 -21.45 1.97 -3.83
N VAL A 640 -22.36 2.19 -2.88
CA VAL A 640 -22.71 1.25 -1.81
C VAL A 640 -24.22 0.99 -1.87
N PRO A 641 -24.71 0.22 -2.86
CA PRO A 641 -26.14 0.16 -3.18
C PRO A 641 -27.01 -0.44 -2.07
N ASP A 642 -26.42 -1.16 -1.14
CA ASP A 642 -27.06 -1.82 0.00
C ASP A 642 -26.89 -1.06 1.32
N ALA A 643 -26.31 0.14 1.29
CA ALA A 643 -26.29 1.02 2.46
C ALA A 643 -27.68 1.60 2.75
N PRO A 644 -28.07 1.74 4.03
CA PRO A 644 -29.28 2.44 4.40
C PRO A 644 -29.21 3.92 4.00
N ALA A 645 -30.30 4.44 3.46
CA ALA A 645 -30.42 5.86 3.15
C ALA A 645 -30.29 6.70 4.42
N VAL A 646 -29.50 7.78 4.37
CA VAL A 646 -29.38 8.73 5.47
C VAL A 646 -30.41 9.84 5.25
N ALA A 647 -31.23 10.11 6.27
CA ALA A 647 -32.17 11.22 6.20
C ALA A 647 -31.40 12.55 6.25
N LEU A 648 -31.34 13.24 5.12
CA LEU A 648 -30.73 14.56 5.02
C LEU A 648 -31.72 15.64 5.47
N SER A 649 -31.22 16.70 6.11
CA SER A 649 -32.04 17.88 6.40
C SER A 649 -32.47 18.55 5.09
N GLU A 650 -33.71 19.02 5.00
CA GLU A 650 -34.13 19.86 3.88
C GLU A 650 -33.29 21.14 3.93
N ALA A 651 -32.52 21.39 2.87
CA ALA A 651 -31.80 22.64 2.74
C ALA A 651 -32.82 23.80 2.79
N SER A 652 -32.67 24.69 3.77
CA SER A 652 -33.51 25.88 3.90
C SER A 652 -33.61 26.59 2.54
N PRO A 653 -34.82 26.71 1.95
CA PRO A 653 -34.99 27.32 0.64
C PRO A 653 -34.81 28.83 0.78
N GLY A 654 -33.56 29.31 0.70
CA GLY A 654 -33.27 30.73 0.90
C GLY A 654 -31.82 31.18 0.66
N GLU A 655 -30.81 30.32 0.73
CA GLU A 655 -29.44 30.74 0.47
C GLU A 655 -29.11 30.64 -1.02
N SER A 656 -29.50 31.68 -1.76
CA SER A 656 -29.00 31.95 -3.11
C SER A 656 -27.48 32.03 -3.10
N ALA A 657 -26.87 31.45 -4.13
CA ALA A 657 -25.44 31.48 -4.45
C ALA A 657 -24.75 32.78 -3.98
N PHE A 658 -23.80 32.64 -3.06
CA PHE A 658 -22.85 33.70 -2.77
C PHE A 658 -22.05 34.01 -4.04
N ASP A 659 -22.01 35.28 -4.42
CA ASP A 659 -21.04 35.80 -5.37
C ASP A 659 -19.65 35.52 -4.80
N VAL A 660 -18.85 34.75 -5.55
CA VAL A 660 -17.42 34.61 -5.27
C VAL A 660 -16.84 36.02 -5.40
N VAL A 661 -16.53 36.64 -4.26
CA VAL A 661 -15.87 37.95 -4.23
C VAL A 661 -14.49 37.75 -4.83
N ASP A 662 -14.35 38.20 -6.08
CA ASP A 662 -13.09 38.25 -6.82
C ASP A 662 -12.19 39.29 -6.12
N ASN A 663 -11.49 38.87 -5.08
CA ASN A 663 -10.45 39.68 -4.42
C ASN A 663 -9.19 39.65 -5.28
N THR A 664 -9.25 40.25 -6.47
CA THR A 664 -8.05 40.63 -7.20
C THR A 664 -7.39 41.79 -6.43
N PRO A 665 -6.12 41.68 -6.00
CA PRO A 665 -5.44 42.81 -5.37
C PRO A 665 -5.34 43.94 -6.37
N GLN A 666 -5.98 45.08 -6.08
CA GLN A 666 -5.66 46.33 -6.76
C GLN A 666 -4.18 46.63 -6.45
N ALA A 667 -3.35 46.56 -7.48
CA ALA A 667 -2.00 47.08 -7.43
C ALA A 667 -2.08 48.61 -7.31
N ASP A 668 -1.80 49.14 -6.13
CA ASP A 668 -1.53 50.56 -5.96
C ASP A 668 -0.19 50.90 -6.64
N SER A 669 -0.27 51.96 -7.44
CA SER A 669 0.79 52.58 -8.26
C SER A 669 1.97 53.13 -7.48
#